data_AF-A0AAD5XND3-F1
#
_entry.id   AF-A0AAD5XND3-F1
#
_cell.length_a   1.000
_cell.length_b   1.000
_cell.length_c   1.000
_cell.angle_alpha   90.00
_cell.angle_beta   90.00
_cell.angle_gamma   90.00
#
_symmetry.space_group_name_H-M   'P 1'
#
loop_
_entity.id
_entity.type
_entity.pdbx_description
1 polymer ?
#
loop_
_entity_poly.entity_id
_entity_poly.type
_entity_poly.pdbx_seq_one_letter_code
_entity_poly.pdbx_strand_id
1 'polypeptide(L)'
;MSTTETRLRLEKVRGYFALIGPAIDRIAENVAPPVPHRPPATPHHITLLAKHEVSEVKKPPISIPACDDITTPIDLGLGRHENVCFKVVWWPQGNRLRYKLGLAWKDFHVTLSAADCHNVDKGVARITERALLTEEQVAEIIKNVNELMSSSVANMEKAAQAIAAVASFIAEFHIGALDDKTFDQLRRFLSKHNRSACSALTVAYLDANPDSAAANVRYATELSAQDSVQAKRAMGFYAKGARLAKKPHTDAVYRYCVEGIVRCARKTPLRPLFTDEEIAQRVHQTAPMEPVERADILAEYIAHAQVSAGSPDAPNLEKYMTLEPRERMHVLLNPTSKLYQLPRFFSWLLPFRLAVMSTPKSAQDIAVLREQLNISVVVTLTKETPLPAEWFTQQTDIKNVFLAVENYRAPTIEQVDYFINMVTTLPADEAALVHCGGGKGRAGTFAACYLCACGFDTARQPYPVFSAAGAIAVVRALRPGSIETEAQEAFVKRYVQSLYKIIAEPERTPVAEPDAPLVLTGSFFSPRRPQLVVCCGLPGSGKSFLSQQLAERAAYVRISQDDSGSKSACETEFSAAWKAGKRIVIDRCNPTVDARAEWLSMAFKPRDALCVYFNLPRKLCVQRADARPSHPTVPQGRARHVVAAFAKQLVPPMVAEGFACVAEIRSIKAANELLGRLSASGGATATPPTTPPDVLKHAVSAAPSSKTDLHKFPRTRHLFNLGSATRDDLILSSTDAAAFLSTADESTVVIEEKIDGANMGISVDATTMQFKVQNRSHYVNGKSHEQFKKLDKWLQDRSGDLYRVLLGPDDNQQHPPGRYVLYGEWVFAKHSILYSRLPDRFIAFDLYDTERERFVTRDALARTLAGTQVQQIAEITALAGLVLDEKTLCEAVVAHQSQYYDGVVEGFYLRKEKDGVLVDRAKIVRSDFIAGNDHWTKGLLTENNVTY
;
A
#
# COMPACT_ATOMS: atom_id res chain seq x y z
N MET A 1 -83.16 -40.51 14.07
CA MET A 1 -82.08 -40.63 15.07
C MET A 1 -81.17 -39.43 14.93
N SER A 2 -80.91 -38.76 16.03
CA SER A 2 -80.50 -37.36 16.14
C SER A 2 -79.05 -37.11 15.71
N THR A 3 -78.83 -36.07 14.90
CA THR A 3 -77.54 -35.55 14.42
C THR A 3 -76.64 -34.94 15.50
N THR A 4 -76.88 -35.23 16.78
CA THR A 4 -76.12 -34.68 17.93
C THR A 4 -74.95 -35.55 18.39
N GLU A 5 -74.81 -36.80 17.92
CA GLU A 5 -73.80 -37.76 18.43
C GLU A 5 -72.35 -37.52 17.97
N THR A 6 -72.08 -36.53 17.12
CA THR A 6 -70.76 -36.39 16.48
C THR A 6 -69.79 -35.37 17.13
N ARG A 7 -70.20 -34.63 18.17
CA ARG A 7 -69.41 -33.50 18.72
C ARG A 7 -68.82 -33.77 20.11
N LEU A 8 -67.66 -33.17 20.39
CA LEU A 8 -66.96 -33.22 21.68
C LEU A 8 -67.74 -32.48 22.77
N ARG A 9 -67.89 -33.07 23.96
CA ARG A 9 -68.64 -32.45 25.07
C ARG A 9 -67.85 -32.53 26.37
N LEU A 10 -67.94 -31.47 27.17
CA LEU A 10 -67.40 -31.45 28.53
C LEU A 10 -68.54 -31.74 29.52
N GLU A 11 -68.51 -32.92 30.14
CA GLU A 11 -69.59 -33.38 31.02
C GLU A 11 -69.06 -33.75 32.41
N LYS A 12 -69.92 -33.59 33.43
CA LYS A 12 -69.63 -34.04 34.79
C LYS A 12 -69.97 -35.53 34.92
N VAL A 13 -68.97 -36.37 35.03
CA VAL A 13 -69.11 -37.83 35.11
C VAL A 13 -68.62 -38.30 36.47
N ARG A 14 -69.48 -38.96 37.26
CA ARG A 14 -69.14 -39.60 38.56
C ARG A 14 -68.30 -38.72 39.52
N GLY A 15 -68.50 -37.40 39.49
CA GLY A 15 -67.85 -36.43 40.38
C GLY A 15 -66.63 -35.70 39.81
N TYR A 16 -66.15 -36.03 38.60
CA TYR A 16 -65.10 -35.30 37.89
C TYR A 16 -65.66 -34.66 36.61
N PHE A 17 -64.97 -33.69 36.01
CA PHE A 17 -65.32 -33.16 34.68
C PHE A 17 -64.38 -33.71 33.63
N ALA A 18 -64.95 -34.25 32.56
CA ALA A 18 -64.20 -34.91 31.51
C ALA A 18 -64.69 -34.51 30.11
N LEU A 19 -63.75 -34.45 29.18
CA LEU A 19 -64.02 -34.30 27.77
C LEU A 19 -64.27 -35.69 27.17
N ILE A 20 -65.44 -35.86 26.55
CA ILE A 20 -65.89 -37.11 25.93
C ILE A 20 -66.42 -36.82 24.51
N GLY A 21 -66.43 -37.85 23.67
CA GLY A 21 -67.03 -37.80 22.34
C GLY A 21 -66.22 -38.57 21.29
N PRO A 22 -66.73 -38.70 20.06
CA PRO A 22 -66.18 -39.63 19.07
C PRO A 22 -64.74 -39.36 18.67
N ALA A 23 -64.26 -38.11 18.77
CA ALA A 23 -62.86 -37.79 18.52
C ALA A 23 -61.92 -38.36 19.60
N ILE A 24 -62.37 -38.47 20.85
CA ILE A 24 -61.60 -39.10 21.94
C ILE A 24 -61.57 -40.62 21.75
N ASP A 25 -62.68 -41.23 21.35
CA ASP A 25 -62.75 -42.65 21.03
C ASP A 25 -61.81 -42.99 19.86
N ARG A 26 -61.80 -42.18 18.79
CA ARG A 26 -60.85 -42.35 17.68
C ARG A 26 -59.38 -42.26 18.13
N ILE A 27 -59.04 -41.33 19.03
CA ILE A 27 -57.68 -41.24 19.57
C ILE A 27 -57.31 -42.52 20.34
N ALA A 28 -58.25 -43.07 21.11
CA ALA A 28 -58.04 -44.32 21.85
C ALA A 28 -57.90 -45.55 20.92
N GLU A 29 -58.69 -45.59 19.85
CA GLU A 29 -58.74 -46.69 18.87
C GLU A 29 -57.57 -46.68 17.87
N ASN A 30 -56.88 -45.54 17.70
CA ASN A 30 -55.74 -45.39 16.79
C ASN A 30 -54.45 -46.03 17.35
N VAL A 31 -54.49 -47.35 17.60
CA VAL A 31 -53.38 -48.17 18.11
C VAL A 31 -53.29 -49.48 17.30
N ALA A 32 -52.08 -49.92 16.96
CA ALA A 32 -51.86 -51.25 16.38
C ALA A 32 -52.25 -52.37 17.39
N PRO A 33 -52.71 -53.55 16.94
CA PRO A 33 -53.51 -54.47 17.76
C PRO A 33 -52.70 -55.22 18.84
N PRO A 34 -53.34 -55.76 19.90
CA PRO A 34 -53.59 -55.03 21.13
C PRO A 34 -52.64 -55.43 22.26
N VAL A 35 -52.44 -54.49 23.18
CA VAL A 35 -51.87 -54.76 24.51
C VAL A 35 -52.90 -55.56 25.32
N PRO A 36 -52.53 -56.62 26.05
CA PRO A 36 -53.49 -57.53 26.65
C PRO A 36 -54.06 -56.99 27.96
N HIS A 37 -54.95 -55.99 27.95
CA HIS A 37 -55.63 -55.56 29.17
C HIS A 37 -57.09 -55.14 28.94
N ARG A 38 -57.95 -55.48 29.92
CA ARG A 38 -59.38 -55.20 29.97
C ARG A 38 -59.63 -53.69 29.71
N PRO A 39 -60.56 -53.30 28.82
CA PRO A 39 -60.87 -51.90 28.57
C PRO A 39 -61.40 -51.23 29.85
N PRO A 40 -61.22 -49.90 30.00
CA PRO A 40 -61.70 -49.18 31.17
C PRO A 40 -63.22 -49.34 31.33
N ALA A 41 -63.70 -49.40 32.58
CA ALA A 41 -65.14 -49.54 32.89
C ALA A 41 -65.96 -48.27 32.61
N THR A 42 -65.34 -47.26 32.01
CA THR A 42 -65.89 -45.94 31.68
C THR A 42 -65.52 -45.61 30.24
N PRO A 43 -66.33 -44.81 29.52
CA PRO A 43 -65.98 -44.32 28.19
C PRO A 43 -64.59 -43.67 28.14
N HIS A 44 -63.93 -43.72 27.00
CA HIS A 44 -62.66 -43.00 26.81
C HIS A 44 -62.90 -41.51 27.01
N HIS A 45 -62.05 -40.90 27.83
CA HIS A 45 -62.25 -39.54 28.25
C HIS A 45 -60.93 -38.88 28.62
N ILE A 46 -60.89 -37.55 28.54
CA ILE A 46 -59.80 -36.73 29.07
C ILE A 46 -60.30 -36.02 30.32
N THR A 47 -59.70 -36.29 31.47
CA THR A 47 -60.13 -35.66 32.74
C THR A 47 -59.62 -34.22 32.83
N LEU A 48 -60.53 -33.24 32.68
CA LEU A 48 -60.26 -31.82 32.86
C LEU A 48 -60.13 -31.43 34.34
N LEU A 49 -61.05 -31.90 35.19
CA LEU A 49 -61.09 -31.63 36.64
C LEU A 49 -61.25 -32.95 37.39
N ALA A 50 -60.26 -33.35 38.19
CA ALA A 50 -60.37 -34.54 39.04
C ALA A 50 -61.35 -34.31 40.20
N LYS A 51 -61.86 -35.38 40.81
CA LYS A 51 -62.90 -35.29 41.86
C LYS A 51 -62.52 -34.37 43.03
N HIS A 52 -61.26 -34.40 43.46
CA HIS A 52 -60.76 -33.55 44.55
C HIS A 52 -60.63 -32.07 44.13
N GLU A 53 -60.26 -31.80 42.88
CA GLU A 53 -60.15 -30.43 42.34
C GLU A 53 -61.52 -29.76 42.21
N VAL A 54 -62.60 -30.53 42.00
CA VAL A 54 -63.96 -29.97 41.86
C VAL A 54 -64.41 -29.23 43.13
N SER A 55 -64.01 -29.69 44.32
CA SER A 55 -64.30 -29.01 45.59
C SER A 55 -63.43 -27.78 45.84
N GLU A 56 -62.28 -27.64 45.17
CA GLU A 56 -61.31 -26.56 45.38
C GLU A 56 -61.61 -25.30 44.53
N VAL A 57 -62.45 -25.44 43.50
CA VAL A 57 -62.78 -24.34 42.57
C VAL A 57 -63.88 -23.43 43.16
N LYS A 58 -63.56 -22.16 43.40
CA LYS A 58 -64.45 -21.15 44.03
C LYS A 58 -65.77 -20.87 43.27
N LYS A 59 -65.82 -21.13 41.96
CA LYS A 59 -67.03 -21.10 41.11
C LYS A 59 -66.99 -22.30 40.17
N PRO A 60 -67.74 -23.40 40.42
CA PRO A 60 -67.81 -24.51 39.48
C PRO A 60 -68.36 -24.00 38.14
N PRO A 61 -67.83 -24.45 36.99
CA PRO A 61 -68.21 -23.90 35.70
C PRO A 61 -69.61 -24.41 35.33
N ILE A 62 -70.66 -23.66 35.72
CA ILE A 62 -72.04 -23.92 35.27
C ILE A 62 -72.24 -23.41 33.82
N SER A 63 -71.34 -22.57 33.31
CA SER A 63 -71.28 -22.17 31.90
C SER A 63 -69.89 -22.48 31.30
N ILE A 64 -69.64 -23.76 31.05
CA ILE A 64 -68.58 -24.17 30.12
C ILE A 64 -69.00 -23.66 28.73
N PRO A 65 -68.10 -23.08 27.90
CA PRO A 65 -68.44 -22.61 26.56
C PRO A 65 -69.17 -23.68 25.75
N ALA A 66 -70.09 -23.26 24.88
CA ALA A 66 -70.89 -24.14 24.05
C ALA A 66 -70.00 -25.07 23.21
N CYS A 67 -70.52 -26.27 22.90
CA CYS A 67 -69.88 -27.38 22.19
C CYS A 67 -69.11 -26.98 20.91
N ASP A 68 -69.50 -25.87 20.27
CA ASP A 68 -68.93 -25.40 19.01
C ASP A 68 -67.57 -24.69 19.16
N ASP A 69 -67.15 -24.37 20.39
CA ASP A 69 -65.88 -23.69 20.67
C ASP A 69 -64.76 -24.64 21.15
N ILE A 70 -65.01 -25.94 21.32
CA ILE A 70 -64.02 -26.88 21.89
C ILE A 70 -63.08 -27.44 20.79
N THR A 71 -61.78 -27.18 20.93
CA THR A 71 -60.74 -27.69 20.02
C THR A 71 -60.48 -29.18 20.26
N THR A 72 -60.32 -29.94 19.17
CA THR A 72 -59.99 -31.37 19.24
C THR A 72 -58.58 -31.58 19.81
N PRO A 73 -58.42 -32.41 20.86
CA PRO A 73 -57.09 -32.81 21.35
C PRO A 73 -56.28 -33.52 20.27
N ILE A 74 -54.98 -33.25 20.22
CA ILE A 74 -54.08 -33.87 19.23
C ILE A 74 -53.38 -35.07 19.87
N ASP A 75 -53.47 -36.25 19.26
CA ASP A 75 -52.78 -37.47 19.69
C ASP A 75 -51.27 -37.35 19.43
N LEU A 76 -50.44 -37.37 20.47
CA LEU A 76 -48.99 -37.31 20.36
C LEU A 76 -48.35 -38.71 20.31
N GLY A 77 -49.04 -39.74 20.83
CA GLY A 77 -48.52 -41.10 20.86
C GLY A 77 -48.95 -41.92 22.06
N LEU A 78 -48.52 -43.17 22.06
CA LEU A 78 -48.78 -44.16 23.10
C LEU A 78 -47.70 -44.12 24.17
N GLY A 79 -48.11 -43.96 25.43
CA GLY A 79 -47.26 -44.12 26.60
C GLY A 79 -47.55 -45.41 27.35
N ARG A 80 -46.49 -46.04 27.87
CA ARG A 80 -46.56 -47.28 28.65
C ARG A 80 -45.76 -47.14 29.94
N HIS A 81 -46.36 -47.57 31.05
CA HIS A 81 -45.68 -47.69 32.34
C HIS A 81 -46.23 -48.90 33.11
N GLU A 82 -45.42 -49.94 33.25
CA GLU A 82 -45.84 -51.22 33.85
C GLU A 82 -47.14 -51.74 33.19
N ASN A 83 -48.23 -51.87 33.96
CA ASN A 83 -49.54 -52.33 33.48
C ASN A 83 -50.47 -51.18 33.04
N VAL A 84 -49.97 -49.94 33.00
CA VAL A 84 -50.75 -48.76 32.62
C VAL A 84 -50.39 -48.35 31.19
N CYS A 85 -51.41 -48.26 30.34
CA CYS A 85 -51.29 -47.84 28.94
C CYS A 85 -52.20 -46.63 28.70
N PHE A 86 -51.67 -45.59 28.06
CA PHE A 86 -52.40 -44.35 27.83
C PHE A 86 -51.95 -43.64 26.55
N LYS A 87 -52.85 -42.90 25.93
CA LYS A 87 -52.54 -41.94 24.86
C LYS A 87 -52.18 -40.61 25.47
N VAL A 88 -51.02 -40.06 25.10
CA VAL A 88 -50.62 -38.70 25.47
C VAL A 88 -51.26 -37.74 24.46
N VAL A 89 -51.97 -36.72 24.95
CA VAL A 89 -52.69 -35.78 24.08
C VAL A 89 -52.32 -34.34 24.37
N TRP A 90 -52.14 -33.56 23.31
CA TRP A 90 -51.97 -32.11 23.39
C TRP A 90 -53.32 -31.41 23.36
N TRP A 91 -53.71 -30.81 24.48
CA TRP A 91 -54.96 -30.03 24.58
C TRP A 91 -54.77 -28.72 25.37
N PRO A 92 -54.21 -27.69 24.73
CA PRO A 92 -53.87 -26.42 25.38
C PRO A 92 -55.11 -25.64 25.84
N GLN A 93 -56.24 -25.76 25.14
CA GLN A 93 -57.50 -25.13 25.53
C GLN A 93 -57.99 -25.65 26.90
N GLY A 94 -57.82 -26.96 27.18
CA GLY A 94 -58.12 -27.54 28.48
C GLY A 94 -57.30 -26.91 29.60
N ASN A 95 -56.00 -26.68 29.38
CA ASN A 95 -55.15 -26.03 30.38
C ASN A 95 -55.46 -24.53 30.54
N ARG A 96 -55.92 -23.83 29.49
CA ARG A 96 -56.45 -22.46 29.62
C ARG A 96 -57.72 -22.42 30.48
N LEU A 97 -58.60 -23.41 30.36
CA LEU A 97 -59.77 -23.54 31.23
C LEU A 97 -59.36 -23.80 32.67
N ARG A 98 -58.42 -24.73 32.91
CA ARG A 98 -57.88 -24.99 34.26
C ARG A 98 -57.28 -23.73 34.89
N TYR A 99 -56.51 -22.96 34.13
CA TYR A 99 -55.94 -21.69 34.59
C TYR A 99 -57.03 -20.67 34.98
N LYS A 100 -58.08 -20.50 34.18
CA LYS A 100 -59.22 -19.61 34.51
C LYS A 100 -59.94 -20.03 35.80
N LEU A 101 -59.87 -21.30 36.16
CA LEU A 101 -60.45 -21.85 37.39
C LEU A 101 -59.49 -21.83 38.59
N GLY A 102 -58.27 -21.30 38.41
CA GLY A 102 -57.24 -21.22 39.46
C GLY A 102 -56.51 -22.54 39.71
N LEU A 103 -56.55 -23.48 38.78
CA LEU A 103 -55.93 -24.80 38.90
C LEU A 103 -54.58 -24.88 38.20
N ALA A 104 -53.73 -25.79 38.67
CA ALA A 104 -52.41 -26.04 38.11
C ALA A 104 -52.47 -26.69 36.71
N TRP A 105 -51.41 -26.51 35.94
CA TRP A 105 -51.19 -27.19 34.66
C TRP A 105 -51.22 -28.72 34.82
N LYS A 106 -51.74 -29.41 33.80
CA LYS A 106 -51.85 -30.86 33.76
C LYS A 106 -51.55 -31.41 32.36
N ASP A 107 -50.82 -32.52 32.31
CA ASP A 107 -50.66 -33.31 31.08
C ASP A 107 -51.89 -34.19 30.86
N PHE A 108 -52.55 -33.96 29.73
CA PHE A 108 -53.76 -34.67 29.37
C PHE A 108 -53.41 -35.99 28.70
N HIS A 109 -54.25 -36.99 28.97
CA HIS A 109 -54.11 -38.32 28.44
C HIS A 109 -55.48 -39.01 28.36
N VAL A 110 -55.54 -40.06 27.55
CA VAL A 110 -56.66 -41.01 27.51
C VAL A 110 -56.14 -42.36 28.01
N THR A 111 -56.64 -42.82 29.15
CA THR A 111 -56.24 -44.12 29.71
C THR A 111 -56.88 -45.26 28.89
N LEU A 112 -56.07 -46.22 28.46
CA LEU A 112 -56.49 -47.39 27.68
C LEU A 112 -56.57 -48.67 28.54
N SER A 113 -55.85 -48.73 29.66
CA SER A 113 -55.84 -49.86 30.59
C SER A 113 -56.94 -49.77 31.65
N ALA A 114 -57.37 -50.93 32.19
CA ALA A 114 -58.30 -50.98 33.33
C ALA A 114 -57.77 -50.32 34.62
N ALA A 115 -56.46 -50.32 34.82
CA ALA A 115 -55.80 -49.63 35.94
C ALA A 115 -55.36 -48.24 35.50
N ASP A 116 -55.70 -47.22 36.29
CA ASP A 116 -55.21 -45.85 36.13
C ASP A 116 -54.31 -45.49 37.32
N CYS A 117 -53.06 -45.13 37.06
CA CYS A 117 -52.16 -44.65 38.11
C CYS A 117 -52.02 -43.13 38.01
N HIS A 118 -52.47 -42.42 39.06
CA HIS A 118 -52.41 -40.95 39.12
C HIS A 118 -51.03 -40.42 39.52
N ASN A 119 -50.13 -41.28 39.99
CA ASN A 119 -48.78 -40.89 40.46
C ASN A 119 -47.72 -40.97 39.36
N VAL A 120 -48.09 -41.39 38.15
CA VAL A 120 -47.18 -41.51 37.01
C VAL A 120 -47.30 -40.25 36.15
N ASP A 121 -46.16 -39.71 35.73
CA ASP A 121 -46.11 -38.66 34.72
C ASP A 121 -46.62 -39.22 33.38
N LYS A 122 -47.65 -38.58 32.81
CA LYS A 122 -48.30 -38.99 31.56
C LYS A 122 -48.10 -37.96 30.44
N GLY A 123 -47.04 -37.16 30.54
CA GLY A 123 -46.57 -36.28 29.48
C GLY A 123 -45.80 -37.01 28.38
N VAL A 124 -45.30 -36.22 27.43
CA VAL A 124 -44.59 -36.72 26.24
C VAL A 124 -43.33 -37.52 26.52
N ALA A 125 -42.71 -37.33 27.70
CA ALA A 125 -41.51 -38.07 28.11
C ALA A 125 -41.75 -39.58 28.26
N ARG A 126 -43.01 -40.04 28.34
CA ARG A 126 -43.38 -41.45 28.45
C ARG A 126 -43.89 -42.08 27.15
N ILE A 127 -43.86 -41.35 26.03
CA ILE A 127 -44.26 -41.90 24.73
C ILE A 127 -43.25 -42.96 24.29
N THR A 128 -43.72 -44.19 24.10
CA THR A 128 -42.94 -45.32 23.57
C THR A 128 -43.18 -45.52 22.07
N GLU A 129 -44.38 -45.20 21.59
CA GLU A 129 -44.76 -45.30 20.17
C GLU A 129 -45.40 -43.98 19.74
N ARG A 130 -44.85 -43.34 18.70
CA ARG A 130 -45.24 -41.98 18.28
C ARG A 130 -46.42 -42.01 17.34
N ALA A 131 -47.31 -41.03 17.45
CA ALA A 131 -48.36 -40.83 16.45
C ALA A 131 -47.79 -40.23 15.16
N LEU A 132 -48.35 -40.63 14.00
CA LEU A 132 -48.10 -39.96 12.73
C LEU A 132 -48.91 -38.67 12.68
N LEU A 133 -48.28 -37.54 13.02
CA LEU A 133 -48.91 -36.23 12.93
C LEU A 133 -48.92 -35.73 11.49
N THR A 134 -50.06 -35.16 11.07
CA THR A 134 -50.19 -34.42 9.80
C THR A 134 -49.49 -33.05 9.89
N GLU A 135 -49.13 -32.46 8.75
CA GLU A 135 -48.55 -31.10 8.69
C GLU A 135 -49.45 -30.06 9.38
N GLU A 136 -50.77 -30.17 9.19
CA GLU A 136 -51.77 -29.31 9.82
C GLU A 136 -51.77 -29.42 11.35
N GLN A 137 -51.69 -30.64 11.88
CA GLN A 137 -51.60 -30.87 13.32
C GLN A 137 -50.28 -30.35 13.89
N VAL A 138 -49.16 -30.53 13.20
CA VAL A 138 -47.87 -29.98 13.64
C VAL A 138 -47.92 -28.46 13.64
N ALA A 139 -48.45 -27.83 12.59
CA ALA A 139 -48.63 -26.39 12.51
C ALA A 139 -49.54 -25.86 13.64
N GLU A 140 -50.62 -26.58 13.97
CA GLU A 140 -51.50 -26.26 15.08
C GLU A 140 -50.81 -26.39 16.44
N ILE A 141 -50.01 -27.44 16.66
CA ILE A 141 -49.20 -27.58 17.89
C ILE A 141 -48.24 -26.40 18.01
N ILE A 142 -47.51 -26.05 16.94
CA ILE A 142 -46.55 -24.94 16.94
C ILE A 142 -47.25 -23.60 17.23
N LYS A 143 -48.39 -23.34 16.59
CA LYS A 143 -49.21 -22.15 16.85
C LYS A 143 -49.64 -22.10 18.32
N ASN A 144 -50.13 -23.20 18.85
CA ASN A 144 -50.57 -23.31 20.25
C ASN A 144 -49.42 -23.10 21.24
N VAL A 145 -48.26 -23.70 20.97
CA VAL A 145 -47.04 -23.49 21.76
C VAL A 145 -46.67 -22.01 21.72
N ASN A 146 -46.65 -21.36 20.54
CA ASN A 146 -46.39 -19.92 20.39
C ASN A 146 -47.32 -19.02 21.18
N GLU A 147 -48.62 -19.28 21.11
CA GLU A 147 -49.61 -18.51 21.88
C GLU A 147 -49.43 -18.70 23.38
N LEU A 148 -49.18 -19.94 23.83
CA LEU A 148 -48.97 -20.23 25.24
C LEU A 148 -47.70 -19.58 25.77
N MET A 149 -46.60 -19.62 25.01
CA MET A 149 -45.33 -18.95 25.33
C MET A 149 -45.50 -17.44 25.54
N SER A 150 -46.51 -16.83 24.90
CA SER A 150 -46.80 -15.40 25.01
C SER A 150 -47.82 -15.07 26.12
N SER A 151 -48.37 -16.08 26.79
CA SER A 151 -49.44 -15.93 27.78
C SER A 151 -48.93 -15.98 29.22
N SER A 152 -49.69 -15.41 30.17
CA SER A 152 -49.39 -15.51 31.61
C SER A 152 -49.35 -16.95 32.14
N VAL A 153 -49.94 -17.91 31.40
CA VAL A 153 -49.95 -19.33 31.75
C VAL A 153 -48.54 -19.93 31.64
N ALA A 154 -47.72 -19.48 30.70
CA ALA A 154 -46.35 -20.00 30.52
C ALA A 154 -45.38 -19.59 31.65
N ASN A 155 -45.73 -18.60 32.47
CA ASN A 155 -44.91 -18.21 33.63
C ASN A 155 -45.03 -19.19 34.81
N MET A 156 -45.95 -20.15 34.74
CA MET A 156 -46.03 -21.24 35.72
C MET A 156 -44.96 -22.29 35.42
N GLU A 157 -44.14 -22.64 36.41
CA GLU A 157 -43.01 -23.57 36.25
C GLU A 157 -43.41 -24.90 35.59
N LYS A 158 -44.48 -25.54 36.08
CA LYS A 158 -45.00 -26.80 35.52
C LYS A 158 -45.53 -26.65 34.08
N ALA A 159 -46.16 -25.52 33.76
CA ALA A 159 -46.63 -25.25 32.41
C ALA A 159 -45.47 -25.08 31.44
N ALA A 160 -44.45 -24.31 31.83
CA ALA A 160 -43.25 -24.10 31.03
C ALA A 160 -42.52 -25.42 30.74
N GLN A 161 -42.38 -26.30 31.73
CA GLN A 161 -41.77 -27.63 31.57
C GLN A 161 -42.53 -28.50 30.58
N ALA A 162 -43.86 -28.57 30.69
CA ALA A 162 -44.70 -29.36 29.78
C ALA A 162 -44.70 -28.81 28.35
N ILE A 163 -44.80 -27.48 28.19
CA ILE A 163 -44.68 -26.81 26.88
C ILE A 163 -43.30 -27.09 26.27
N ALA A 164 -42.23 -27.05 27.07
CA ALA A 164 -40.87 -27.36 26.62
C ALA A 164 -40.71 -28.81 26.20
N ALA A 165 -41.31 -29.75 26.92
CA ALA A 165 -41.29 -31.16 26.55
C ALA A 165 -41.98 -31.39 25.19
N VAL A 166 -43.15 -30.78 24.97
CA VAL A 166 -43.86 -30.87 23.68
C VAL A 166 -43.10 -30.17 22.55
N ALA A 167 -42.50 -29.01 22.82
CA ALA A 167 -41.63 -28.33 21.86
C ALA A 167 -40.42 -29.19 21.46
N SER A 168 -39.79 -29.88 22.42
CA SER A 168 -38.71 -30.84 22.16
C SER A 168 -39.19 -32.03 21.33
N PHE A 169 -40.38 -32.56 21.61
CA PHE A 169 -40.97 -33.66 20.83
C PHE A 169 -41.18 -33.29 19.35
N ILE A 170 -41.72 -32.09 19.09
CA ILE A 170 -41.88 -31.58 17.71
C ILE A 170 -40.53 -31.36 17.05
N ALA A 171 -39.57 -30.77 17.78
CA ALA A 171 -38.22 -30.52 17.30
C ALA A 171 -37.49 -31.81 16.88
N GLU A 172 -37.68 -32.90 17.61
CA GLU A 172 -36.97 -34.16 17.38
C GLU A 172 -37.58 -34.98 16.23
N PHE A 173 -38.91 -34.96 16.07
CA PHE A 173 -39.60 -35.90 15.19
C PHE A 173 -40.37 -35.29 14.02
N HIS A 174 -40.62 -33.98 14.04
CA HIS A 174 -41.42 -33.29 13.02
C HIS A 174 -40.69 -32.08 12.44
N ILE A 175 -39.37 -32.19 12.31
CA ILE A 175 -38.50 -31.08 11.90
C ILE A 175 -38.79 -30.58 10.48
N GLY A 176 -39.22 -31.46 9.57
CA GLY A 176 -39.57 -31.13 8.20
C GLY A 176 -40.79 -30.22 8.06
N ALA A 177 -41.61 -30.11 9.11
CA ALA A 177 -42.77 -29.22 9.13
C ALA A 177 -42.44 -27.80 9.65
N LEU A 178 -41.19 -27.53 10.04
CA LEU A 178 -40.76 -26.24 10.56
C LEU A 178 -40.29 -25.32 9.42
N ASP A 179 -40.80 -24.09 9.41
CA ASP A 179 -40.23 -22.98 8.63
C ASP A 179 -39.22 -22.17 9.47
N ASP A 180 -38.47 -21.27 8.83
CA ASP A 180 -37.47 -20.43 9.51
C ASP A 180 -38.05 -19.67 10.73
N LYS A 181 -39.30 -19.22 10.63
CA LYS A 181 -39.95 -18.42 11.67
C LYS A 181 -40.29 -19.26 12.89
N THR A 182 -40.91 -20.41 12.67
CA THR A 182 -41.33 -21.37 13.70
C THR A 182 -40.13 -22.05 14.34
N PHE A 183 -39.10 -22.38 13.56
CA PHE A 183 -37.80 -22.81 14.07
C PHE A 183 -37.22 -21.79 15.06
N ASP A 184 -37.13 -20.52 14.66
CA ASP A 184 -36.51 -19.48 15.50
C ASP A 184 -37.29 -19.23 16.79
N GLN A 185 -38.62 -19.34 16.74
CA GLN A 185 -39.51 -19.23 17.91
C GLN A 185 -39.32 -20.39 18.88
N LEU A 186 -39.39 -21.64 18.38
CA LEU A 186 -39.18 -22.84 19.20
C LEU A 186 -37.79 -22.85 19.83
N ARG A 187 -36.76 -22.51 19.05
CA ARG A 187 -35.39 -22.41 19.54
C ARG A 187 -35.26 -21.40 20.67
N ARG A 188 -35.80 -20.18 20.52
CA ARG A 188 -35.73 -19.15 21.58
C ARG A 188 -36.34 -19.62 22.88
N PHE A 189 -37.43 -20.37 22.81
CA PHE A 189 -38.06 -20.94 24.00
C PHE A 189 -37.24 -22.07 24.60
N LEU A 190 -36.82 -23.04 23.79
CA LEU A 190 -35.97 -24.15 24.26
C LEU A 190 -34.66 -23.64 24.84
N SER A 191 -34.09 -22.54 24.33
CA SER A 191 -32.87 -21.96 24.89
C SER A 191 -32.99 -21.57 26.38
N LYS A 192 -34.21 -21.25 26.84
CA LYS A 192 -34.50 -20.86 28.23
C LYS A 192 -34.91 -22.05 29.11
N HIS A 193 -35.49 -23.10 28.53
CA HIS A 193 -36.14 -24.18 29.28
C HIS A 193 -35.50 -25.56 29.08
N ASN A 194 -34.84 -25.81 27.95
CA ASN A 194 -34.14 -27.06 27.65
C ASN A 194 -33.00 -26.84 26.63
N ARG A 195 -31.82 -26.50 27.14
CA ARG A 195 -30.64 -26.17 26.32
C ARG A 195 -30.17 -27.34 25.44
N SER A 196 -30.29 -28.58 25.91
CA SER A 196 -29.91 -29.77 25.16
C SER A 196 -30.78 -29.94 23.91
N ALA A 197 -32.11 -29.88 24.08
CA ALA A 197 -33.06 -29.94 22.98
C ALA A 197 -32.91 -28.75 22.00
N CYS A 198 -32.56 -27.57 22.52
CA CYS A 198 -32.28 -26.39 21.70
C CYS A 198 -31.08 -26.61 20.74
N SER A 199 -29.98 -27.19 21.24
CA SER A 199 -28.82 -27.54 20.41
C SER A 199 -29.17 -28.64 19.40
N ALA A 200 -29.86 -29.70 19.83
CA ALA A 200 -30.27 -30.79 18.95
C ALA A 200 -31.18 -30.32 17.81
N LEU A 201 -32.19 -29.49 18.12
CA LEU A 201 -33.06 -28.86 17.12
C LEU A 201 -32.25 -28.07 16.08
N THR A 202 -31.21 -27.37 16.50
CA THR A 202 -30.43 -26.50 15.60
C THR A 202 -29.59 -27.29 14.63
N VAL A 203 -28.95 -28.36 15.10
CA VAL A 203 -28.22 -29.29 14.24
C VAL A 203 -29.15 -29.97 13.26
N ALA A 204 -30.22 -30.60 13.76
CA ALA A 204 -31.15 -31.34 12.93
C ALA A 204 -31.84 -30.43 11.89
N TYR A 205 -32.17 -29.18 12.26
CA TYR A 205 -32.84 -28.25 11.35
C TYR A 205 -31.89 -27.76 10.26
N LEU A 206 -30.62 -27.55 10.60
CA LEU A 206 -29.58 -27.21 9.62
C LEU A 206 -29.32 -28.38 8.66
N ASP A 207 -29.28 -29.62 9.16
CA ASP A 207 -29.09 -30.81 8.32
C ASP A 207 -30.27 -31.00 7.34
N ALA A 208 -31.50 -30.74 7.79
CA ALA A 208 -32.70 -30.79 6.94
C ALA A 208 -32.81 -29.58 5.99
N ASN A 209 -32.34 -28.40 6.40
CA ASN A 209 -32.48 -27.13 5.68
C ASN A 209 -31.12 -26.40 5.58
N PRO A 210 -30.15 -26.94 4.82
CA PRO A 210 -28.79 -26.39 4.77
C PRO A 210 -28.72 -24.96 4.23
N ASP A 211 -29.74 -24.53 3.48
CA ASP A 211 -29.84 -23.20 2.86
C ASP A 211 -30.75 -22.23 3.64
N SER A 212 -31.13 -22.58 4.87
CA SER A 212 -31.77 -21.65 5.81
C SER A 212 -30.74 -20.68 6.39
N ALA A 213 -30.93 -19.38 6.15
CA ALA A 213 -30.10 -18.34 6.78
C ALA A 213 -30.22 -18.37 8.31
N ALA A 214 -31.44 -18.60 8.83
CA ALA A 214 -31.70 -18.70 10.26
C ALA A 214 -30.93 -19.88 10.89
N ALA A 215 -31.00 -21.06 10.29
CA ALA A 215 -30.30 -22.26 10.78
C ALA A 215 -28.79 -22.04 10.86
N ASN A 216 -28.19 -21.53 9.77
CA ASN A 216 -26.76 -21.24 9.68
C ASN A 216 -26.31 -20.26 10.77
N VAL A 217 -27.06 -19.17 10.98
CA VAL A 217 -26.74 -18.15 11.99
C VAL A 217 -26.84 -18.70 13.41
N ARG A 218 -27.87 -19.48 13.71
CA ARG A 218 -28.06 -20.07 15.03
C ARG A 218 -27.00 -21.09 15.36
N TYR A 219 -26.67 -21.96 14.42
CA TYR A 219 -25.59 -22.93 14.59
C TYR A 219 -24.22 -22.24 14.76
N ALA A 220 -23.93 -21.22 13.93
CA ALA A 220 -22.71 -20.42 14.07
C ALA A 220 -22.60 -19.76 15.45
N THR A 221 -23.72 -19.24 15.98
CA THR A 221 -23.75 -18.63 17.31
C THR A 221 -23.37 -19.64 18.41
N GLU A 222 -23.87 -20.87 18.35
CA GLU A 222 -23.53 -21.92 19.32
C GLU A 222 -22.08 -22.36 19.25
N LEU A 223 -21.53 -22.50 18.04
CA LEU A 223 -20.13 -22.84 17.83
C LEU A 223 -19.19 -21.72 18.30
N SER A 224 -19.54 -20.45 18.02
CA SER A 224 -18.70 -19.29 18.36
C SER A 224 -18.43 -19.12 19.85
N ALA A 225 -19.31 -19.65 20.71
CA ALA A 225 -19.18 -19.58 22.17
C ALA A 225 -18.17 -20.57 22.76
N GLN A 226 -17.71 -21.56 21.99
CA GLN A 226 -16.82 -22.63 22.43
C GLN A 226 -15.34 -22.23 22.25
N ASP A 227 -14.49 -23.14 21.77
CA ASP A 227 -13.06 -22.95 21.53
C ASP A 227 -12.72 -22.25 20.19
N SER A 228 -11.42 -22.06 19.92
CA SER A 228 -10.89 -21.42 18.70
C SER A 228 -11.23 -22.18 17.41
N VAL A 229 -11.22 -23.52 17.45
CA VAL A 229 -11.56 -24.38 16.30
C VAL A 229 -13.04 -24.29 15.97
N GLN A 230 -13.91 -24.31 16.97
CA GLN A 230 -15.35 -24.10 16.74
C GLN A 230 -15.65 -22.67 16.31
N ALA A 231 -14.93 -21.68 16.82
CA ALA A 231 -15.03 -20.31 16.32
C ALA A 231 -14.64 -20.20 14.83
N LYS A 232 -13.62 -20.95 14.37
CA LYS A 232 -13.27 -21.04 12.94
C LYS A 232 -14.41 -21.62 12.10
N ARG A 233 -15.01 -22.71 12.58
CA ARG A 233 -16.16 -23.34 11.91
C ARG A 233 -17.36 -22.39 11.86
N ALA A 234 -17.62 -21.69 12.97
CA ALA A 234 -18.67 -20.69 13.07
C ALA A 234 -18.53 -19.58 12.01
N MET A 235 -17.32 -19.12 11.70
CA MET A 235 -17.10 -18.13 10.63
C MET A 235 -17.64 -18.62 9.28
N GLY A 236 -17.47 -19.91 8.95
CA GLY A 236 -17.98 -20.49 7.71
C GLY A 236 -19.51 -20.44 7.64
N PHE A 237 -20.18 -20.77 8.75
CA PHE A 237 -21.64 -20.73 8.84
C PHE A 237 -22.19 -19.30 8.87
N TYR A 238 -21.54 -18.37 9.56
CA TYR A 238 -21.91 -16.94 9.48
C TYR A 238 -21.75 -16.41 8.05
N ALA A 239 -20.67 -16.77 7.36
CA ALA A 239 -20.46 -16.36 5.98
C ALA A 239 -21.53 -16.95 5.04
N LYS A 240 -21.89 -18.23 5.20
CA LYS A 240 -23.00 -18.86 4.46
C LYS A 240 -24.34 -18.16 4.76
N GLY A 241 -24.62 -17.90 6.04
CA GLY A 241 -25.82 -17.17 6.47
C GLY A 241 -25.92 -15.75 5.90
N ALA A 242 -24.79 -15.04 5.78
CA ALA A 242 -24.73 -13.72 5.15
C ALA A 242 -25.09 -13.78 3.66
N ARG A 243 -24.59 -14.77 2.90
CA ARG A 243 -24.95 -14.95 1.48
C ARG A 243 -26.43 -15.28 1.27
N LEU A 244 -27.01 -16.05 2.19
CA LEU A 244 -28.42 -16.45 2.14
C LEU A 244 -29.39 -15.35 2.60
N ALA A 245 -28.89 -14.23 3.13
CA ALA A 245 -29.73 -13.11 3.55
C ALA A 245 -30.43 -12.45 2.34
N LYS A 246 -31.68 -12.02 2.53
CA LYS A 246 -32.55 -11.57 1.42
C LYS A 246 -32.04 -10.29 0.73
N LYS A 247 -31.29 -9.45 1.44
CA LYS A 247 -30.68 -8.22 0.93
C LYS A 247 -29.29 -7.99 1.56
N PRO A 248 -28.19 -8.05 0.80
CA PRO A 248 -26.87 -7.67 1.29
C PRO A 248 -26.85 -6.26 1.90
N HIS A 249 -26.05 -6.04 2.93
CA HIS A 249 -25.78 -4.74 3.61
C HIS A 249 -26.95 -4.03 4.33
N THR A 250 -28.20 -4.39 4.03
CA THR A 250 -29.39 -3.74 4.60
C THR A 250 -30.21 -4.66 5.51
N ASP A 251 -30.04 -5.97 5.38
CA ASP A 251 -30.70 -6.98 6.21
C ASP A 251 -30.05 -7.09 7.60
N ALA A 252 -30.87 -7.19 8.65
CA ALA A 252 -30.40 -7.37 10.03
C ALA A 252 -29.65 -8.71 10.22
N VAL A 253 -30.02 -9.75 9.46
CA VAL A 253 -29.36 -11.05 9.46
C VAL A 253 -27.94 -10.92 8.92
N TYR A 254 -27.77 -10.19 7.82
CA TYR A 254 -26.45 -9.93 7.22
C TYR A 254 -25.52 -9.26 8.23
N ARG A 255 -25.94 -8.16 8.86
CA ARG A 255 -25.14 -7.46 9.88
C ARG A 255 -24.79 -8.35 11.07
N TYR A 256 -25.77 -9.14 11.54
CA TYR A 256 -25.55 -10.08 12.65
C TYR A 256 -24.52 -11.16 12.30
N CYS A 257 -24.51 -11.64 11.05
CA CYS A 257 -23.49 -12.57 10.57
C CYS A 257 -22.10 -11.94 10.59
N VAL A 258 -21.96 -10.71 10.09
CA VAL A 258 -20.67 -10.01 10.06
C VAL A 258 -20.16 -9.76 11.47
N GLU A 259 -21.02 -9.30 12.38
CA GLU A 259 -20.68 -9.17 13.81
C GLU A 259 -20.26 -10.52 14.43
N GLY A 260 -20.91 -11.60 14.01
CA GLY A 260 -20.52 -12.97 14.34
C GLY A 260 -19.09 -13.30 13.94
N ILE A 261 -18.72 -13.01 12.70
CA ILE A 261 -17.36 -13.22 12.17
C ILE A 261 -16.34 -12.39 12.95
N VAL A 262 -16.64 -11.11 13.22
CA VAL A 262 -15.78 -10.21 14.02
C VAL A 262 -15.56 -10.79 15.42
N ARG A 263 -16.61 -11.29 16.08
CA ARG A 263 -16.50 -11.94 17.40
C ARG A 263 -15.64 -13.20 17.34
N CYS A 264 -15.83 -14.06 16.33
CA CYS A 264 -15.02 -15.26 16.15
C CYS A 264 -13.55 -14.92 15.92
N ALA A 265 -13.27 -13.85 15.17
CA ALA A 265 -11.91 -13.49 14.80
C ALA A 265 -11.08 -12.94 15.99
N ARG A 266 -11.70 -12.77 17.17
CA ARG A 266 -11.02 -12.59 18.46
C ARG A 266 -10.42 -13.87 19.05
N LYS A 267 -10.76 -15.05 18.54
CA LYS A 267 -10.28 -16.34 19.07
C LYS A 267 -9.38 -17.10 18.08
N THR A 268 -9.40 -16.71 16.81
CA THR A 268 -8.89 -17.50 15.69
C THR A 268 -8.67 -16.61 14.47
N PRO A 269 -7.68 -16.88 13.58
CA PRO A 269 -7.41 -15.97 12.48
C PRO A 269 -8.51 -16.08 11.41
N LEU A 270 -8.69 -15.04 10.61
CA LEU A 270 -9.63 -15.08 9.49
C LEU A 270 -9.21 -16.18 8.49
N ARG A 271 -10.19 -16.96 8.00
CA ARG A 271 -9.95 -17.92 6.92
C ARG A 271 -9.39 -17.18 5.69
N PRO A 272 -8.46 -17.78 4.92
CA PRO A 272 -8.06 -19.20 4.92
C PRO A 272 -6.88 -19.54 5.85
N LEU A 273 -6.54 -18.70 6.83
CA LEU A 273 -5.41 -18.93 7.73
C LEU A 273 -5.74 -19.91 8.86
N PHE A 274 -4.76 -20.72 9.25
CA PHE A 274 -4.83 -21.67 10.37
C PHE A 274 -3.59 -21.59 11.28
N THR A 275 -3.78 -21.75 12.58
CA THR A 275 -2.69 -21.85 13.57
C THR A 275 -2.22 -23.30 13.76
N ASP A 276 -1.05 -23.50 14.38
CA ASP A 276 -0.55 -24.84 14.74
C ASP A 276 -1.53 -25.62 15.64
N GLU A 277 -2.16 -24.94 16.60
CA GLU A 277 -3.15 -25.55 17.50
C GLU A 277 -4.39 -26.03 16.74
N GLU A 278 -4.91 -25.22 15.82
CA GLU A 278 -6.06 -25.56 14.98
C GLU A 278 -5.75 -26.77 14.08
N ILE A 279 -4.50 -26.85 13.60
CA ILE A 279 -4.04 -27.98 12.81
C ILE A 279 -3.98 -29.26 13.64
N ALA A 280 -3.41 -29.18 14.85
CA ALA A 280 -3.31 -30.32 15.76
C ALA A 280 -4.69 -30.85 16.19
N GLN A 281 -5.70 -29.98 16.25
CA GLN A 281 -7.03 -30.29 16.76
C GLN A 281 -8.05 -30.78 15.72
N ARG A 282 -7.73 -30.85 14.39
CA ARG A 282 -8.37 -31.65 13.30
C ARG A 282 -8.48 -30.90 11.95
N VAL A 283 -7.64 -31.25 10.98
CA VAL A 283 -7.69 -30.70 9.60
C VAL A 283 -8.60 -31.49 8.64
N HIS A 284 -9.06 -32.69 9.01
CA HIS A 284 -9.80 -33.56 8.08
C HIS A 284 -11.33 -33.37 8.02
N GLN A 285 -11.90 -32.41 8.75
CA GLN A 285 -13.37 -32.23 8.82
C GLN A 285 -13.88 -30.86 8.36
N THR A 286 -13.01 -29.96 7.88
CA THR A 286 -13.48 -28.72 7.25
C THR A 286 -13.61 -28.95 5.76
N ALA A 287 -14.84 -29.16 5.28
CA ALA A 287 -15.14 -29.13 3.86
C ALA A 287 -14.49 -27.91 3.17
N PRO A 288 -13.98 -28.04 1.93
CA PRO A 288 -13.52 -26.90 1.15
C PRO A 288 -14.65 -25.88 1.06
N MET A 289 -14.38 -24.64 1.46
CA MET A 289 -15.37 -23.57 1.32
C MET A 289 -15.26 -22.99 -0.07
N GLU A 290 -16.39 -22.95 -0.76
CA GLU A 290 -16.64 -22.06 -1.89
C GLU A 290 -16.20 -20.62 -1.52
N PRO A 291 -15.46 -19.93 -2.39
CA PRO A 291 -14.85 -18.63 -2.09
C PRO A 291 -15.94 -17.60 -1.72
N VAL A 292 -16.08 -17.28 -0.44
CA VAL A 292 -16.93 -16.15 -0.03
C VAL A 292 -16.13 -14.90 -0.32
N GLU A 293 -16.67 -14.07 -1.20
CA GLU A 293 -16.11 -12.87 -1.77
C GLU A 293 -15.41 -11.99 -0.72
N ARG A 294 -14.15 -11.68 -1.01
CA ARG A 294 -13.23 -10.88 -0.18
C ARG A 294 -13.68 -9.42 0.04
N ALA A 295 -14.66 -8.92 -0.72
CA ALA A 295 -15.01 -7.49 -0.76
C ALA A 295 -16.14 -7.08 0.21
N ASP A 296 -17.20 -7.89 0.36
CA ASP A 296 -18.43 -7.44 1.05
C ASP A 296 -18.32 -7.51 2.58
N ILE A 297 -17.65 -8.55 3.09
CA ILE A 297 -17.37 -8.70 4.54
C ILE A 297 -16.36 -7.64 5.00
N LEU A 298 -15.48 -7.19 4.10
CA LEU A 298 -14.43 -6.21 4.38
C LEU A 298 -15.02 -4.84 4.74
N ALA A 299 -16.02 -4.36 4.00
CA ALA A 299 -16.61 -3.04 4.23
C ALA A 299 -17.30 -2.92 5.61
N GLU A 300 -18.04 -3.94 6.05
CA GLU A 300 -18.69 -3.94 7.37
C GLU A 300 -17.72 -4.26 8.52
N TYR A 301 -16.71 -5.12 8.28
CA TYR A 301 -15.61 -5.34 9.24
C TYR A 301 -14.84 -4.03 9.49
N ILE A 302 -14.54 -3.28 8.43
CA ILE A 302 -13.92 -1.95 8.48
C ILE A 302 -14.80 -0.96 9.25
N ALA A 303 -16.10 -0.91 8.95
CA ALA A 303 -17.04 -0.02 9.64
C ALA A 303 -17.08 -0.32 11.16
N HIS A 304 -17.11 -1.59 11.56
CA HIS A 304 -17.06 -1.99 12.98
C HIS A 304 -15.72 -1.66 13.65
N ALA A 305 -14.60 -1.83 12.93
CA ALA A 305 -13.27 -1.46 13.40
C ALA A 305 -13.10 0.06 13.56
N GLN A 306 -13.75 0.87 12.72
CA GLN A 306 -13.79 2.33 12.84
C GLN A 306 -14.65 2.79 14.02
N VAL A 307 -15.85 2.22 14.22
CA VAL A 307 -16.74 2.54 15.36
C VAL A 307 -16.12 2.17 16.71
N SER A 308 -15.36 1.07 16.76
CA SER A 308 -14.69 0.61 17.97
C SER A 308 -13.46 1.45 18.35
N ALA A 309 -13.00 2.34 17.46
CA ALA A 309 -11.77 3.13 17.67
C ALA A 309 -11.95 4.22 18.71
N GLY A 310 -13.16 4.77 18.88
CA GLY A 310 -13.31 5.95 19.72
C GLY A 310 -12.31 7.05 19.35
N SER A 311 -12.07 7.99 20.28
CA SER A 311 -11.17 9.13 20.06
C SER A 311 -9.81 8.74 19.45
N PRO A 312 -9.26 9.51 18.49
CA PRO A 312 -7.96 9.26 17.84
C PRO A 312 -6.75 9.14 18.78
N ASP A 313 -6.93 9.45 20.07
CA ASP A 313 -5.88 9.45 21.10
C ASP A 313 -5.82 8.17 21.96
N ALA A 314 -6.82 7.29 21.93
CA ALA A 314 -6.79 6.04 22.68
C ALA A 314 -7.77 4.99 22.12
N PRO A 315 -7.36 4.18 21.12
CA PRO A 315 -8.20 3.11 20.62
C PRO A 315 -8.46 2.08 21.73
N ASN A 316 -9.70 1.62 21.85
CA ASN A 316 -10.04 0.51 22.75
C ASN A 316 -9.47 -0.80 22.18
N LEU A 317 -8.19 -1.03 22.46
CA LEU A 317 -7.32 -2.07 21.89
C LEU A 317 -7.83 -3.50 22.15
N GLU A 318 -8.63 -3.71 23.21
CA GLU A 318 -9.26 -5.00 23.53
C GLU A 318 -10.22 -5.50 22.43
N LYS A 319 -10.66 -4.61 21.52
CA LYS A 319 -11.61 -4.92 20.46
C LYS A 319 -10.98 -5.24 19.10
N TYR A 320 -9.67 -5.05 18.93
CA TYR A 320 -8.96 -5.09 17.63
C TYR A 320 -8.39 -6.46 17.21
N MET A 321 -8.68 -7.49 18.01
CA MET A 321 -8.43 -8.90 17.74
C MET A 321 -7.00 -9.39 17.93
N THR A 322 -6.95 -10.67 18.25
CA THR A 322 -6.30 -11.23 19.43
C THR A 322 -5.70 -12.57 19.04
N LEU A 323 -4.60 -12.50 18.29
CA LEU A 323 -3.67 -13.62 18.15
C LEU A 323 -2.27 -13.07 18.18
N GLU A 324 -1.39 -13.70 18.95
CA GLU A 324 0.01 -13.36 18.91
C GLU A 324 0.55 -13.66 17.50
N PRO A 325 1.05 -12.66 16.75
CA PRO A 325 1.53 -12.88 15.39
C PRO A 325 2.82 -13.71 15.32
N ARG A 326 3.32 -14.18 16.47
CA ARG A 326 4.42 -15.14 16.55
C ARG A 326 3.98 -16.57 16.22
N GLU A 327 2.68 -16.88 16.29
CA GLU A 327 2.17 -18.16 15.86
C GLU A 327 2.40 -18.38 14.37
N ARG A 328 2.72 -19.62 13.99
CA ARG A 328 2.93 -19.97 12.59
C ARG A 328 1.57 -20.05 11.90
N MET A 329 1.45 -19.32 10.81
CA MET A 329 0.24 -19.31 10.00
C MET A 329 0.37 -20.30 8.86
N HIS A 330 -0.71 -21.02 8.59
CA HIS A 330 -0.80 -22.02 7.53
C HIS A 330 -1.99 -21.73 6.63
N VAL A 331 -1.91 -22.18 5.39
CA VAL A 331 -3.02 -22.19 4.43
C VAL A 331 -3.18 -23.58 3.84
N LEU A 332 -4.40 -23.92 3.44
CA LEU A 332 -4.67 -25.15 2.69
C LEU A 332 -4.49 -24.87 1.19
N LEU A 333 -3.67 -25.68 0.52
CA LEU A 333 -3.41 -25.57 -0.91
C LEU A 333 -4.55 -26.23 -1.70
N ASN A 334 -5.36 -25.42 -2.38
CA ASN A 334 -6.36 -25.93 -3.31
C ASN A 334 -5.70 -26.44 -4.61
N PRO A 335 -6.12 -27.59 -5.18
CA PRO A 335 -7.13 -28.54 -4.69
C PRO A 335 -6.57 -29.63 -3.76
N THR A 336 -5.25 -29.71 -3.59
CA THR A 336 -4.58 -30.82 -2.89
C THR A 336 -4.92 -30.98 -1.41
N SER A 337 -5.53 -29.97 -0.78
CA SER A 337 -5.84 -29.91 0.66
C SER A 337 -4.61 -30.12 1.56
N LYS A 338 -3.39 -29.91 1.03
CA LYS A 338 -2.15 -29.95 1.81
C LYS A 338 -1.96 -28.65 2.57
N LEU A 339 -1.44 -28.73 3.78
CA LEU A 339 -1.07 -27.55 4.57
C LEU A 339 0.25 -26.98 4.08
N TYR A 340 0.29 -25.65 3.90
CA TYR A 340 1.48 -24.88 3.58
C TYR A 340 1.73 -23.85 4.68
N GLN A 341 2.93 -23.86 5.25
CA GLN A 341 3.33 -22.90 6.27
C GLN A 341 3.79 -21.60 5.61
N LEU A 342 3.16 -20.48 5.96
CA LEU A 342 3.56 -19.15 5.50
C LEU A 342 4.85 -18.69 6.19
N PRO A 343 5.60 -17.76 5.57
CA PRO A 343 6.71 -17.09 6.24
C PRO A 343 6.26 -16.41 7.54
N ARG A 344 7.20 -16.28 8.47
CA ARG A 344 6.91 -15.87 9.86
C ARG A 344 6.25 -14.49 9.90
N PHE A 345 5.50 -14.26 10.99
CA PHE A 345 4.95 -12.95 11.32
C PHE A 345 3.99 -12.43 10.24
N PHE A 346 3.34 -13.33 9.49
CA PHE A 346 2.25 -12.98 8.60
C PHE A 346 1.03 -12.57 9.43
N SER A 347 0.48 -11.39 9.15
CA SER A 347 -0.87 -11.04 9.60
C SER A 347 -1.49 -10.03 8.64
N TRP A 348 -2.82 -10.00 8.62
CA TRP A 348 -3.56 -8.90 8.00
C TRP A 348 -3.47 -7.67 8.89
N LEU A 349 -3.04 -6.53 8.33
CA LEU A 349 -3.25 -5.22 8.93
C LEU A 349 -4.67 -4.74 8.61
N LEU A 350 -5.05 -4.91 7.35
CA LEU A 350 -6.40 -4.73 6.85
C LEU A 350 -6.81 -6.06 6.19
N PRO A 351 -7.79 -6.81 6.74
CA PRO A 351 -8.19 -8.12 6.22
C PRO A 351 -8.37 -8.12 4.71
N PHE A 352 -7.77 -9.10 4.04
CA PHE A 352 -7.88 -9.29 2.58
C PHE A 352 -7.46 -8.09 1.71
N ARG A 353 -6.81 -7.08 2.29
CA ARG A 353 -6.41 -5.86 1.58
C ARG A 353 -4.95 -5.49 1.77
N LEU A 354 -4.47 -5.52 3.01
CA LEU A 354 -3.08 -5.21 3.33
C LEU A 354 -2.55 -6.17 4.38
N ALA A 355 -1.60 -7.00 3.98
CA ALA A 355 -0.87 -7.91 4.87
C ALA A 355 0.55 -7.39 5.16
N VAL A 356 1.10 -7.85 6.28
CA VAL A 356 2.49 -7.59 6.68
C VAL A 356 3.14 -8.90 7.08
N MET A 357 4.37 -9.16 6.61
CA MET A 357 5.08 -10.43 6.84
C MET A 357 6.60 -10.24 6.91
N SER A 358 7.32 -11.25 7.39
CA SER A 358 8.76 -11.38 7.14
C SER A 358 9.09 -11.76 5.69
N THR A 359 10.37 -11.69 5.35
CA THR A 359 10.87 -11.94 3.99
C THR A 359 10.42 -13.31 3.44
N PRO A 360 9.76 -13.37 2.27
CA PRO A 360 9.56 -14.61 1.52
C PRO A 360 10.89 -15.32 1.25
N LYS A 361 10.88 -16.65 1.24
CA LYS A 361 12.10 -17.47 1.12
C LYS A 361 12.17 -18.28 -0.17
N SER A 362 11.08 -18.39 -0.91
CA SER A 362 11.02 -19.16 -2.15
C SER A 362 9.99 -18.61 -3.13
N ALA A 363 10.09 -19.01 -4.40
CA ALA A 363 9.07 -18.76 -5.41
C ALA A 363 7.71 -19.37 -5.02
N GLN A 364 7.71 -20.50 -4.30
CA GLN A 364 6.49 -21.12 -3.80
C GLN A 364 5.75 -20.22 -2.80
N ASP A 365 6.47 -19.48 -1.95
CA ASP A 365 5.83 -18.50 -1.05
C ASP A 365 5.06 -17.45 -1.86
N ILE A 366 5.67 -16.95 -2.94
CA ILE A 366 5.06 -15.95 -3.83
C ILE A 366 3.81 -16.51 -4.53
N ALA A 367 3.88 -17.74 -5.04
CA ALA A 367 2.73 -18.42 -5.65
C ALA A 367 1.57 -18.61 -4.66
N VAL A 368 1.85 -19.07 -3.44
CA VAL A 368 0.84 -19.27 -2.40
C VAL A 368 0.16 -17.96 -1.99
N LEU A 369 0.91 -16.86 -1.90
CA LEU A 369 0.35 -15.53 -1.62
C LEU A 369 -0.65 -15.10 -2.72
N ARG A 370 -0.36 -15.37 -4.00
CA ARG A 370 -1.27 -15.04 -5.10
C ARG A 370 -2.49 -15.96 -5.13
N GLU A 371 -2.28 -17.27 -5.08
CA GLU A 371 -3.33 -18.28 -5.31
C GLU A 371 -4.28 -18.41 -4.11
N GLN A 372 -3.75 -18.44 -2.89
CA GLN A 372 -4.56 -18.71 -1.69
C GLN A 372 -5.03 -17.43 -1.00
N LEU A 373 -4.28 -16.33 -1.14
CA LEU A 373 -4.55 -15.07 -0.43
C LEU A 373 -4.92 -13.89 -1.35
N ASN A 374 -4.83 -14.04 -2.67
CA ASN A 374 -5.10 -13.00 -3.68
C ASN A 374 -4.30 -11.73 -3.47
N ILE A 375 -3.06 -11.90 -3.04
CA ILE A 375 -2.08 -10.83 -2.99
C ILE A 375 -1.52 -10.66 -4.40
N SER A 376 -1.83 -9.54 -5.03
CA SER A 376 -1.37 -9.18 -6.38
C SER A 376 -0.11 -8.30 -6.35
N VAL A 377 0.23 -7.71 -5.20
CA VAL A 377 1.43 -6.87 -5.07
C VAL A 377 2.23 -7.21 -3.82
N VAL A 378 3.54 -7.43 -4.00
CA VAL A 378 4.51 -7.63 -2.92
C VAL A 378 5.48 -6.44 -2.87
N VAL A 379 5.53 -5.77 -1.73
CA VAL A 379 6.40 -4.61 -1.48
C VAL A 379 7.61 -5.07 -0.70
N THR A 380 8.77 -5.04 -1.36
CA THR A 380 10.06 -5.49 -0.83
C THR A 380 10.82 -4.30 -0.24
N LEU A 381 11.01 -4.30 1.08
CA LEU A 381 11.74 -3.23 1.80
C LEU A 381 13.22 -3.54 2.08
N THR A 382 13.66 -4.79 1.86
CA THR A 382 15.02 -5.26 2.18
C THR A 382 16.05 -4.75 1.18
N LYS A 383 16.62 -3.56 1.41
CA LYS A 383 17.69 -3.02 0.55
C LYS A 383 18.89 -3.96 0.42
N GLU A 384 19.24 -4.63 1.50
CA GLU A 384 20.42 -5.49 1.60
C GLU A 384 20.25 -6.80 0.84
N THR A 385 19.03 -7.33 0.83
CA THR A 385 18.67 -8.62 0.25
C THR A 385 17.33 -8.51 -0.49
N PRO A 386 17.31 -7.92 -1.70
CA PRO A 386 16.11 -7.88 -2.53
C PRO A 386 15.66 -9.30 -2.91
N LEU A 387 14.36 -9.48 -3.17
CA LEU A 387 13.85 -10.76 -3.64
C LEU A 387 14.30 -11.02 -5.09
N PRO A 388 14.63 -12.28 -5.46
CA PRO A 388 15.00 -12.63 -6.83
C PRO A 388 13.89 -12.28 -7.83
N ALA A 389 14.27 -11.69 -8.96
CA ALA A 389 13.32 -11.29 -9.99
C ALA A 389 12.63 -12.52 -10.62
N GLU A 390 13.32 -13.66 -10.68
CA GLU A 390 12.77 -14.88 -11.30
C GLU A 390 11.48 -15.38 -10.63
N TRP A 391 11.28 -15.10 -9.33
CA TRP A 391 10.08 -15.49 -8.59
C TRP A 391 8.81 -14.77 -9.07
N PHE A 392 8.97 -13.71 -9.88
CA PHE A 392 7.89 -12.86 -10.40
C PHE A 392 7.80 -12.90 -11.93
N THR A 393 8.72 -13.57 -12.62
CA THR A 393 8.76 -13.60 -14.10
C THR A 393 8.06 -14.81 -14.71
N GLN A 394 7.65 -15.79 -13.92
CA GLN A 394 7.02 -17.01 -14.40
C GLN A 394 5.66 -17.23 -13.71
N GLN A 395 4.59 -17.17 -14.53
CA GLN A 395 3.27 -17.75 -14.25
C GLN A 395 2.39 -17.15 -13.14
N THR A 396 2.77 -16.04 -12.51
CA THR A 396 1.94 -15.41 -11.48
C THR A 396 1.65 -13.95 -11.83
N ASP A 397 0.38 -13.57 -11.85
CA ASP A 397 -0.11 -12.19 -11.97
C ASP A 397 0.15 -11.42 -10.67
N ILE A 398 1.40 -11.45 -10.20
CA ILE A 398 1.86 -10.83 -8.95
C ILE A 398 3.06 -9.93 -9.23
N LYS A 399 2.96 -8.68 -8.79
CA LYS A 399 3.97 -7.65 -9.03
C LYS A 399 4.84 -7.46 -7.81
N ASN A 400 6.17 -7.46 -7.99
CA ASN A 400 7.10 -6.98 -6.97
C ASN A 400 7.34 -5.47 -7.12
N VAL A 401 7.25 -4.75 -6.01
CA VAL A 401 7.61 -3.34 -5.89
C VAL A 401 8.76 -3.23 -4.89
N PHE A 402 9.93 -2.84 -5.39
CA PHE A 402 11.11 -2.68 -4.55
C PHE A 402 11.22 -1.24 -4.03
N LEU A 403 11.03 -1.06 -2.72
CA LEU A 403 11.24 0.21 -2.01
C LEU A 403 12.40 0.04 -1.03
N ALA A 404 13.62 0.30 -1.51
CA ALA A 404 14.84 0.07 -0.74
C ALA A 404 14.89 0.90 0.56
N VAL A 405 14.78 0.25 1.71
CA VAL A 405 14.96 0.86 3.04
C VAL A 405 16.07 0.12 3.77
N GLU A 406 17.04 0.84 4.29
CA GLU A 406 18.15 0.24 5.05
C GLU A 406 17.68 -0.40 6.36
N ASN A 407 18.35 -1.46 6.77
CA ASN A 407 18.06 -2.16 8.02
C ASN A 407 18.13 -1.19 9.21
N TYR A 408 17.16 -1.28 10.12
CA TYR A 408 16.98 -0.37 11.26
C TYR A 408 16.81 1.13 10.94
N ARG A 409 16.73 1.53 9.66
CA ARG A 409 16.42 2.91 9.26
C ARG A 409 14.92 3.11 9.04
N ALA A 410 14.54 4.38 8.98
CA ALA A 410 13.21 4.81 8.58
C ALA A 410 13.14 5.01 7.06
N PRO A 411 11.96 4.85 6.43
CA PRO A 411 11.75 5.15 5.02
C PRO A 411 11.76 6.66 4.74
N THR A 412 11.55 7.04 3.48
CA THR A 412 11.24 8.43 3.10
C THR A 412 9.73 8.65 3.01
N ILE A 413 9.29 9.92 3.00
CA ILE A 413 7.87 10.27 2.87
C ILE A 413 7.34 9.79 1.51
N GLU A 414 8.14 9.96 0.46
CA GLU A 414 7.83 9.59 -0.92
C GLU A 414 7.63 8.08 -1.07
N GLN A 415 8.48 7.28 -0.43
CA GLN A 415 8.33 5.82 -0.41
C GLN A 415 7.01 5.39 0.24
N VAL A 416 6.66 6.03 1.36
CA VAL A 416 5.42 5.75 2.09
C VAL A 416 4.19 6.22 1.32
N ASP A 417 4.22 7.41 0.71
CA ASP A 417 3.12 7.91 -0.11
C ASP A 417 2.92 7.06 -1.38
N TYR A 418 4.00 6.62 -2.03
CA TYR A 418 3.92 5.69 -3.15
C TYR A 418 3.28 4.36 -2.72
N PHE A 419 3.70 3.81 -1.58
CA PHE A 419 3.11 2.60 -1.00
C PHE A 419 1.62 2.76 -0.73
N ILE A 420 1.22 3.83 -0.02
CA ILE A 420 -0.19 4.06 0.33
C ILE A 420 -1.03 4.21 -0.93
N ASN A 421 -0.60 5.06 -1.88
CA ASN A 421 -1.32 5.26 -3.13
C ASN A 421 -1.52 3.93 -3.86
N MET A 422 -0.46 3.13 -3.99
CA MET A 422 -0.51 1.80 -4.60
C MET A 422 -1.56 0.91 -3.93
N VAL A 423 -1.56 0.80 -2.59
CA VAL A 423 -2.55 -0.01 -1.85
C VAL A 423 -3.97 0.54 -2.03
N THR A 424 -4.16 1.85 -2.02
CA THR A 424 -5.49 2.48 -2.18
C THR A 424 -6.06 2.35 -3.60
N THR A 425 -5.21 2.19 -4.61
CA THR A 425 -5.63 2.06 -6.02
C THR A 425 -5.86 0.62 -6.48
N LEU A 426 -5.60 -0.38 -5.63
CA LEU A 426 -5.83 -1.78 -5.99
C LEU A 426 -7.33 -2.08 -6.23
N PRO A 427 -7.68 -2.99 -7.16
CA PRO A 427 -9.03 -3.53 -7.30
C PRO A 427 -9.58 -4.04 -5.95
N ALA A 428 -10.88 -3.94 -5.71
CA ALA A 428 -11.47 -4.21 -4.39
C ALA A 428 -11.26 -5.65 -3.88
N ASP A 429 -11.10 -6.61 -4.80
CA ASP A 429 -10.86 -8.01 -4.53
C ASP A 429 -9.38 -8.36 -4.32
N GLU A 430 -8.46 -7.45 -4.66
CA GLU A 430 -7.01 -7.65 -4.57
C GLU A 430 -6.38 -7.09 -3.29
N ALA A 431 -5.26 -7.72 -2.90
CA ALA A 431 -4.50 -7.37 -1.72
C ALA A 431 -3.03 -7.01 -2.02
N ALA A 432 -2.44 -6.18 -1.16
CA ALA A 432 -1.02 -5.93 -1.08
C ALA A 432 -0.38 -6.63 0.12
N LEU A 433 0.89 -6.97 -0.01
CA LEU A 433 1.75 -7.43 1.08
C LEU A 433 2.95 -6.51 1.19
N VAL A 434 3.27 -6.04 2.39
CA VAL A 434 4.56 -5.37 2.67
C VAL A 434 5.43 -6.23 3.57
N HIS A 435 6.69 -6.41 3.20
CA HIS A 435 7.63 -7.22 3.97
C HIS A 435 8.97 -6.54 4.21
N CYS A 436 9.65 -6.98 5.27
CA CYS A 436 11.06 -6.69 5.50
C CYS A 436 11.71 -7.90 6.17
N GLY A 437 13.01 -7.82 6.51
CA GLY A 437 13.78 -8.89 7.17
C GLY A 437 12.96 -9.74 8.15
N GLY A 438 12.51 -9.13 9.25
CA GLY A 438 11.63 -9.76 10.25
C GLY A 438 10.15 -9.38 10.19
N GLY A 439 9.71 -8.53 9.24
CA GLY A 439 8.33 -8.03 9.16
C GLY A 439 7.90 -7.09 10.30
N LYS A 440 8.85 -6.45 11.01
CA LYS A 440 8.64 -5.66 12.23
C LYS A 440 8.98 -4.18 12.09
N GLY A 441 10.26 -3.82 11.96
CA GLY A 441 10.70 -2.43 11.97
C GLY A 441 10.26 -1.64 10.74
N ARG A 442 10.90 -1.90 9.58
CA ARG A 442 10.59 -1.23 8.32
C ARG A 442 9.13 -1.44 7.92
N ALA A 443 8.68 -2.70 7.86
CA ALA A 443 7.32 -3.02 7.44
C ALA A 443 6.25 -2.47 8.42
N GLY A 444 6.52 -2.50 9.73
CA GLY A 444 5.64 -1.87 10.73
C GLY A 444 5.59 -0.35 10.64
N THR A 445 6.67 0.30 10.18
CA THR A 445 6.69 1.75 9.93
C THR A 445 5.74 2.12 8.77
N PHE A 446 5.75 1.35 7.68
CA PHE A 446 4.79 1.52 6.57
C PHE A 446 3.36 1.24 7.02
N ALA A 447 3.14 0.18 7.81
CA ALA A 447 1.82 -0.15 8.38
C ALA A 447 1.27 1.00 9.24
N ALA A 448 2.09 1.59 10.12
CA ALA A 448 1.67 2.71 10.96
C ALA A 448 1.35 3.96 10.13
N CYS A 449 2.15 4.27 9.11
CA CYS A 449 1.87 5.41 8.23
C CYS A 449 0.60 5.21 7.40
N TYR A 450 0.29 3.98 6.98
CA TYR A 450 -0.98 3.65 6.34
C TYR A 450 -2.15 3.93 7.28
N LEU A 451 -2.10 3.47 8.53
CA LEU A 451 -3.15 3.78 9.52
C LEU A 451 -3.27 5.29 9.75
N CYS A 452 -2.17 6.03 9.82
CA CYS A 452 -2.24 7.50 9.93
C CYS A 452 -3.01 8.15 8.76
N ALA A 453 -2.80 7.69 7.53
CA ALA A 453 -3.37 8.32 6.34
C ALA A 453 -4.77 7.80 5.95
N CYS A 454 -5.04 6.52 6.17
CA CYS A 454 -6.25 5.83 5.71
C CYS A 454 -7.09 5.30 6.88
N GLY A 455 -6.50 5.16 8.08
CA GLY A 455 -7.11 4.37 9.16
C GLY A 455 -7.28 2.92 8.74
N PHE A 456 -8.43 2.35 9.10
CA PHE A 456 -8.86 1.03 8.62
C PHE A 456 -9.63 1.12 7.28
N ASP A 457 -9.63 2.27 6.61
CA ASP A 457 -10.28 2.42 5.31
C ASP A 457 -9.38 1.91 4.16
N THR A 458 -10.01 1.60 3.03
CA THR A 458 -9.37 1.29 1.74
C THR A 458 -8.95 2.56 0.99
N ALA A 459 -9.53 3.71 1.34
CA ALA A 459 -9.22 5.01 0.75
C ALA A 459 -8.45 5.91 1.71
N ARG A 460 -7.60 6.78 1.14
CA ARG A 460 -6.89 7.83 1.88
C ARG A 460 -7.87 8.89 2.36
N GLN A 461 -7.77 9.26 3.63
CA GLN A 461 -8.64 10.28 4.23
C GLN A 461 -8.06 11.68 4.01
N PRO A 462 -8.91 12.72 3.94
CA PRO A 462 -8.47 14.10 3.74
C PRO A 462 -7.71 14.65 4.95
N TYR A 463 -7.79 14.00 6.11
CA TYR A 463 -7.07 14.32 7.34
C TYR A 463 -6.43 13.08 7.95
N PRO A 464 -5.35 13.22 8.76
CA PRO A 464 -4.79 12.09 9.50
C PRO A 464 -5.86 11.46 10.39
N VAL A 465 -6.11 10.17 10.20
CA VAL A 465 -7.12 9.42 10.97
C VAL A 465 -6.62 9.11 12.37
N PHE A 466 -5.35 8.72 12.47
CA PHE A 466 -4.69 8.43 13.74
C PHE A 466 -3.54 9.41 13.99
N SER A 467 -3.35 9.77 15.26
CA SER A 467 -2.10 10.38 15.70
C SER A 467 -0.94 9.39 15.52
N ALA A 468 0.29 9.89 15.42
CA ALA A 468 1.45 9.02 15.30
C ALA A 468 1.55 8.03 16.49
N ALA A 469 1.28 8.51 17.70
CA ALA A 469 1.27 7.66 18.89
C ALA A 469 0.16 6.61 18.83
N GLY A 470 -1.05 7.01 18.43
CA GLY A 470 -2.19 6.10 18.25
C GLY A 470 -1.92 5.02 17.22
N ALA A 471 -1.40 5.37 16.05
CA ALA A 471 -1.06 4.40 15.01
C ALA A 471 0.03 3.42 15.44
N ILE A 472 1.08 3.90 16.13
CA ILE A 472 2.14 3.04 16.68
C ILE A 472 1.54 2.06 17.71
N ALA A 473 0.68 2.54 18.61
CA ALA A 473 0.04 1.70 19.62
C ALA A 473 -0.83 0.60 18.98
N VAL A 474 -1.63 0.95 17.97
CA VAL A 474 -2.46 -0.02 17.22
C VAL A 474 -1.59 -1.05 16.52
N VAL A 475 -0.56 -0.63 15.77
CA VAL A 475 0.33 -1.58 15.09
C VAL A 475 1.04 -2.48 16.09
N ARG A 476 1.46 -1.98 17.26
CA ARG A 476 2.11 -2.80 18.29
C ARG A 476 1.15 -3.77 18.97
N ALA A 477 -0.12 -3.42 19.14
CA ALA A 477 -1.12 -4.35 19.66
C ALA A 477 -1.47 -5.44 18.65
N LEU A 478 -1.68 -5.07 17.38
CA LEU A 478 -1.93 -6.03 16.30
C LEU A 478 -0.69 -6.87 15.99
N ARG A 479 0.50 -6.29 16.15
CA ARG A 479 1.79 -6.87 15.76
C ARG A 479 2.89 -6.53 16.78
N PRO A 480 2.94 -7.22 17.94
CA PRO A 480 3.94 -7.00 18.99
C PRO A 480 5.38 -6.98 18.49
N GLY A 481 6.11 -5.94 18.90
CA GLY A 481 7.49 -5.69 18.49
C GLY A 481 7.64 -5.00 17.12
N SER A 482 6.55 -4.54 16.50
CA SER A 482 6.63 -3.69 15.31
C SER A 482 7.14 -2.29 15.66
N ILE A 483 7.86 -1.67 14.71
CA ILE A 483 8.58 -0.40 14.87
C ILE A 483 9.66 -0.54 15.95
N GLU A 484 10.89 -0.81 15.51
CA GLU A 484 11.97 -1.34 16.36
C GLU A 484 12.94 -0.25 16.84
N THR A 485 12.87 0.96 16.27
CA THR A 485 13.84 2.04 16.57
C THR A 485 13.15 3.38 16.78
N GLU A 486 13.76 4.24 17.61
CA GLU A 486 13.32 5.63 17.81
C GLU A 486 13.28 6.43 16.50
N ALA A 487 14.20 6.17 15.57
CA ALA A 487 14.22 6.80 14.26
C ALA A 487 12.97 6.48 13.44
N GLN A 488 12.45 5.24 13.54
CA GLN A 488 11.19 4.84 12.89
C GLN A 488 9.99 5.48 13.58
N GLU A 489 9.96 5.56 14.91
CA GLU A 489 8.88 6.27 15.63
C GLU A 489 8.85 7.77 15.28
N ALA A 490 10.02 8.42 15.28
CA ALA A 490 10.17 9.82 14.89
C ALA A 490 9.75 10.05 13.43
N PHE A 491 9.99 9.07 12.55
CA PHE A 491 9.51 9.12 11.17
C PHE A 491 7.98 9.13 11.09
N VAL A 492 7.28 8.25 11.81
CA VAL A 492 5.81 8.24 11.81
C VAL A 492 5.26 9.59 12.26
N LYS A 493 5.86 10.20 13.29
CA LYS A 493 5.52 11.57 13.74
C LYS A 493 5.71 12.59 12.61
N ARG A 494 6.85 12.57 11.93
CA ARG A 494 7.15 13.47 10.81
C ARG A 494 6.21 13.27 9.62
N TYR A 495 5.80 12.03 9.33
CA TYR A 495 4.85 11.72 8.28
C TYR A 495 3.46 12.29 8.59
N VAL A 496 2.96 12.13 9.83
CA VAL A 496 1.69 12.75 10.25
C VAL A 496 1.76 14.28 10.14
N GLN A 497 2.88 14.89 10.52
CA GLN A 497 3.08 16.33 10.33
C GLN A 497 3.07 16.74 8.85
N SER A 498 3.61 15.92 7.94
CA SER A 498 3.55 16.23 6.51
C SER A 498 2.12 16.14 5.96
N LEU A 499 1.29 15.21 6.46
CA LEU A 499 -0.14 15.17 6.12
C LEU A 499 -0.86 16.45 6.55
N TYR A 500 -0.63 16.93 7.78
CA TYR A 500 -1.20 18.21 8.23
C TYR A 500 -0.73 19.40 7.38
N LYS A 501 0.55 19.42 6.96
CA LYS A 501 1.08 20.47 6.06
C LYS A 501 0.43 20.44 4.68
N ILE A 502 0.12 19.26 4.13
CA ILE A 502 -0.59 19.12 2.85
C ILE A 502 -2.00 19.71 2.95
N ILE A 503 -2.67 19.56 4.10
CA ILE A 503 -4.02 20.10 4.35
C ILE A 503 -3.96 21.62 4.54
N ALA A 504 -2.96 22.12 5.27
CA ALA A 504 -2.76 23.54 5.49
C ALA A 504 -2.32 24.29 4.21
N GLU A 505 -1.77 23.59 3.22
CA GLU A 505 -1.34 24.13 1.92
C GLU A 505 -2.10 23.45 0.75
N PRO A 506 -3.36 23.85 0.43
CA PRO A 506 -4.22 23.20 -0.58
C PRO A 506 -3.69 23.24 -2.03
N GLU A 507 -2.49 23.77 -2.27
CA GLU A 507 -1.82 23.66 -3.56
C GLU A 507 -1.24 22.25 -3.85
N ARG A 508 -1.14 21.35 -2.86
CA ARG A 508 -0.49 20.03 -2.94
C ARG A 508 -1.43 18.82 -3.17
N THR A 509 -2.73 19.01 -3.37
CA THR A 509 -3.69 17.91 -3.62
C THR A 509 -3.39 17.17 -4.95
N PRO A 510 -3.51 15.83 -5.00
CA PRO A 510 -3.32 15.07 -6.24
C PRO A 510 -4.27 15.56 -7.34
N VAL A 511 -3.74 15.81 -8.53
CA VAL A 511 -4.54 16.27 -9.67
C VAL A 511 -4.93 15.06 -10.50
N ALA A 512 -6.23 14.88 -10.75
CA ALA A 512 -6.73 13.83 -11.63
C ALA A 512 -6.24 14.02 -13.08
N GLU A 513 -6.07 12.91 -13.80
CA GLU A 513 -5.71 12.92 -15.22
C GLU A 513 -6.85 13.51 -16.06
N PRO A 514 -6.60 14.51 -16.93
CA PRO A 514 -7.63 15.06 -17.80
C PRO A 514 -8.06 14.06 -18.89
N ASP A 515 -9.36 14.00 -19.18
CA ASP A 515 -9.89 13.34 -20.38
C ASP A 515 -10.19 14.41 -21.45
N ALA A 516 -9.31 14.54 -22.43
CA ALA A 516 -9.39 15.54 -23.47
C ALA A 516 -9.01 14.94 -24.84
N PRO A 517 -9.66 15.33 -25.95
CA PRO A 517 -9.33 14.81 -27.28
C PRO A 517 -8.02 15.37 -27.83
N LEU A 518 -7.48 14.72 -28.87
CA LEU A 518 -6.34 15.23 -29.64
C LEU A 518 -6.77 16.48 -30.44
N VAL A 519 -6.02 17.57 -30.33
CA VAL A 519 -6.25 18.80 -31.10
C VAL A 519 -5.11 18.97 -32.10
N LEU A 520 -5.44 19.13 -33.38
CA LEU A 520 -4.48 19.33 -34.47
C LEU A 520 -4.69 20.71 -35.09
N THR A 521 -3.62 21.47 -35.23
CA THR A 521 -3.63 22.78 -35.91
C THR A 521 -2.64 22.74 -37.08
N GLY A 522 -3.11 23.04 -38.29
CA GLY A 522 -2.31 22.99 -39.52
C GLY A 522 -2.63 21.77 -40.41
N SER A 523 -1.75 21.49 -41.37
CA SER A 523 -1.90 20.40 -42.33
C SER A 523 -1.27 19.12 -41.77
N PHE A 524 -2.11 18.21 -41.24
CA PHE A 524 -1.65 16.92 -40.78
C PHE A 524 -1.41 15.97 -41.96
N PHE A 525 -0.20 15.45 -42.10
CA PHE A 525 0.19 14.59 -43.21
C PHE A 525 -0.28 13.15 -42.98
N SER A 526 -1.42 12.80 -43.55
CA SER A 526 -1.80 11.41 -43.79
C SER A 526 -1.85 11.18 -45.30
N PRO A 527 -1.16 10.17 -45.86
CA PRO A 527 -0.56 9.00 -45.20
C PRO A 527 0.96 9.10 -44.93
N ARG A 528 1.61 10.24 -45.23
CA ARG A 528 3.08 10.36 -45.14
C ARG A 528 3.53 10.77 -43.73
N ARG A 529 4.26 9.88 -43.05
CA ARG A 529 4.83 10.14 -41.72
C ARG A 529 5.85 11.30 -41.77
N PRO A 530 5.79 12.25 -40.82
CA PRO A 530 6.69 13.39 -40.78
C PRO A 530 8.15 12.93 -40.59
N GLN A 531 9.09 13.55 -41.29
CA GLN A 531 10.51 13.23 -41.09
C GLN A 531 11.05 13.77 -39.76
N LEU A 532 10.49 14.88 -39.26
CA LEU A 532 10.89 15.53 -38.02
C LEU A 532 9.71 15.71 -37.06
N VAL A 533 9.84 15.19 -35.84
CA VAL A 533 8.91 15.40 -34.73
C VAL A 533 9.63 16.12 -33.60
N VAL A 534 9.09 17.26 -33.15
CA VAL A 534 9.65 18.06 -32.05
C VAL A 534 8.69 18.06 -30.87
N CYS A 535 9.05 17.39 -29.78
CA CYS A 535 8.25 17.43 -28.55
C CYS A 535 8.40 18.80 -27.85
N CYS A 536 7.32 19.33 -27.30
CA CYS A 536 7.29 20.58 -26.55
C CYS A 536 6.41 20.40 -25.30
N GLY A 537 6.88 20.83 -24.13
CA GLY A 537 6.06 20.81 -22.91
C GLY A 537 6.86 20.60 -21.63
N LEU A 538 6.18 20.70 -20.49
CA LEU A 538 6.80 20.70 -19.16
C LEU A 538 7.48 19.36 -18.80
N PRO A 539 8.57 19.35 -17.99
CA PRO A 539 9.09 18.12 -17.40
C PRO A 539 7.97 17.34 -16.68
N GLY A 540 7.91 16.02 -16.85
CA GLY A 540 6.80 15.21 -16.32
C GLY A 540 5.52 15.18 -17.17
N SER A 541 5.47 15.86 -18.32
CA SER A 541 4.30 15.87 -19.20
C SER A 541 4.09 14.60 -20.05
N GLY A 542 5.05 13.66 -20.08
CA GLY A 542 4.93 12.41 -20.84
C GLY A 542 5.57 12.39 -22.24
N LYS A 543 6.40 13.39 -22.57
CA LYS A 543 7.17 13.45 -23.83
C LYS A 543 7.99 12.18 -24.10
N SER A 544 8.78 11.76 -23.12
CA SER A 544 9.69 10.62 -23.26
C SER A 544 8.94 9.31 -23.53
N PHE A 545 7.74 9.15 -22.94
CA PHE A 545 6.87 8.02 -23.22
C PHE A 545 6.47 7.98 -24.69
N LEU A 546 5.97 9.10 -25.25
CA LEU A 546 5.59 9.16 -26.66
C LEU A 546 6.79 8.94 -27.58
N SER A 547 7.93 9.61 -27.31
CA SER A 547 9.12 9.49 -28.16
C SER A 547 9.71 8.08 -28.15
N GLN A 548 9.66 7.39 -27.01
CA GLN A 548 10.11 6.00 -26.92
C GLN A 548 9.19 5.08 -27.72
N GLN A 549 7.87 5.26 -27.60
CA GLN A 549 6.91 4.48 -28.39
C GLN A 549 7.04 4.76 -29.90
N LEU A 550 7.36 5.99 -30.32
CA LEU A 550 7.64 6.30 -31.72
C LEU A 550 8.94 5.65 -32.23
N ALA A 551 9.97 5.54 -31.38
CA ALA A 551 11.19 4.82 -31.75
C ALA A 551 10.92 3.32 -31.92
N GLU A 552 10.20 2.71 -30.98
CA GLU A 552 9.89 1.27 -30.97
C GLU A 552 8.89 0.88 -32.06
N ARG A 553 7.84 1.68 -32.31
CA ARG A 553 6.70 1.30 -33.17
C ARG A 553 6.67 1.97 -34.54
N ALA A 554 7.39 3.07 -34.72
CA ALA A 554 7.32 3.88 -35.95
C ALA A 554 8.70 4.19 -36.56
N ALA A 555 9.76 3.53 -36.08
CA ALA A 555 11.13 3.62 -36.59
C ALA A 555 11.70 5.05 -36.61
N TYR A 556 11.42 5.83 -35.56
CA TYR A 556 12.06 7.13 -35.34
C TYR A 556 13.37 6.96 -34.56
N VAL A 557 14.39 7.73 -34.93
CA VAL A 557 15.58 7.94 -34.09
C VAL A 557 15.21 8.93 -33.00
N ARG A 558 15.22 8.48 -31.74
CA ARG A 558 14.96 9.31 -30.58
C ARG A 558 16.23 10.03 -30.15
N ILE A 559 16.17 11.35 -30.12
CA ILE A 559 17.27 12.21 -29.66
C ILE A 559 16.83 12.86 -28.35
N SER A 560 17.48 12.47 -27.26
CA SER A 560 17.14 12.87 -25.89
C SER A 560 18.35 13.46 -25.20
N GLN A 561 18.21 14.66 -24.62
CA GLN A 561 19.32 15.28 -23.88
C GLN A 561 19.62 14.54 -22.57
N ASP A 562 18.63 13.87 -21.99
CA ASP A 562 18.83 13.03 -20.81
C ASP A 562 19.68 11.78 -21.15
N ASP A 563 19.67 11.33 -22.41
CA ASP A 563 20.41 10.15 -22.88
C ASP A 563 21.81 10.55 -23.40
N SER A 564 21.89 11.63 -24.19
CA SER A 564 23.13 12.12 -24.81
C SER A 564 23.95 13.07 -23.92
N GLY A 565 23.44 13.43 -22.73
CA GLY A 565 24.12 14.19 -21.68
C GLY A 565 24.29 15.71 -21.91
N SER A 566 24.27 16.18 -23.16
CA SER A 566 24.38 17.61 -23.49
C SER A 566 23.60 18.00 -24.75
N LYS A 567 23.24 19.29 -24.87
CA LYS A 567 22.58 19.84 -26.08
C LYS A 567 23.45 19.62 -27.34
N SER A 568 24.78 19.82 -27.22
CA SER A 568 25.70 19.65 -28.35
C SER A 568 25.76 18.20 -28.84
N ALA A 569 25.68 17.22 -27.93
CA ALA A 569 25.64 15.81 -28.31
C ALA A 569 24.35 15.48 -29.10
N CYS A 570 23.20 16.02 -28.66
CA CYS A 570 21.94 15.88 -29.41
C CYS A 570 22.02 16.50 -30.81
N GLU A 571 22.70 17.64 -30.98
CA GLU A 571 22.87 18.29 -32.28
C GLU A 571 23.76 17.47 -33.24
N THR A 572 24.82 16.85 -32.72
CA THR A 572 25.67 15.94 -33.48
C THR A 572 24.90 14.69 -33.91
N GLU A 573 24.16 14.09 -32.98
CA GLU A 573 23.32 12.92 -33.25
C GLU A 573 22.22 13.24 -34.28
N PHE A 574 21.61 14.42 -34.16
CA PHE A 574 20.64 14.94 -35.12
C PHE A 574 21.24 15.05 -36.52
N SER A 575 22.40 15.70 -36.63
CA SER A 575 23.05 15.92 -37.91
C SER A 575 23.42 14.61 -38.60
N ALA A 576 23.89 13.61 -37.84
CA ALA A 576 24.19 12.28 -38.34
C ALA A 576 22.93 11.54 -38.82
N ALA A 577 21.87 11.53 -38.01
CA ALA A 577 20.61 10.86 -38.35
C ALA A 577 19.89 11.53 -39.54
N TRP A 578 19.97 12.86 -39.63
CA TRP A 578 19.34 13.64 -40.69
C TRP A 578 20.04 13.42 -42.04
N LYS A 579 21.38 13.44 -42.06
CA LYS A 579 22.18 13.09 -43.26
C LYS A 579 21.92 11.66 -43.74
N ALA A 580 21.66 10.74 -42.81
CA ALA A 580 21.30 9.35 -43.13
C ALA A 580 19.83 9.18 -43.59
N GLY A 581 19.05 10.26 -43.73
CA GLY A 581 17.67 10.22 -44.21
C GLY A 581 16.69 9.56 -43.24
N LYS A 582 17.05 9.44 -41.95
CA LYS A 582 16.20 8.80 -40.93
C LYS A 582 15.09 9.75 -40.48
N ARG A 583 14.01 9.19 -39.93
CA ARG A 583 12.99 9.95 -39.21
C ARG A 583 13.46 10.24 -37.80
N ILE A 584 13.23 11.43 -37.28
CA ILE A 584 13.81 11.89 -36.02
C ILE A 584 12.72 12.40 -35.08
N VAL A 585 12.78 12.01 -33.81
CA VAL A 585 11.98 12.60 -32.73
C VAL A 585 12.89 13.26 -31.71
N ILE A 586 12.68 14.56 -31.45
CA ILE A 586 13.41 15.33 -30.44
C ILE A 586 12.66 15.24 -29.10
N ASP A 587 13.20 14.47 -28.17
CA ASP A 587 12.71 14.33 -26.79
C ASP A 587 13.38 15.35 -25.86
N ARG A 588 12.95 16.62 -25.97
CA ARG A 588 13.34 17.72 -25.09
C ARG A 588 12.11 18.55 -24.70
N CYS A 589 12.25 19.41 -23.70
CA CYS A 589 11.15 20.28 -23.27
C CYS A 589 10.83 21.40 -24.28
N ASN A 590 11.82 21.84 -25.06
CA ASN A 590 11.71 22.87 -26.11
C ASN A 590 10.76 24.05 -25.74
N PRO A 591 10.98 24.72 -24.60
CA PRO A 591 10.01 25.66 -24.04
C PRO A 591 9.83 26.93 -24.87
N THR A 592 10.90 27.44 -25.49
CA THR A 592 10.89 28.70 -26.23
C THR A 592 10.76 28.49 -27.75
N VAL A 593 10.32 29.54 -28.45
CA VAL A 593 10.26 29.58 -29.93
C VAL A 593 11.65 29.35 -30.53
N ASP A 594 12.68 30.03 -30.02
CA ASP A 594 14.05 29.90 -30.52
C ASP A 594 14.59 28.48 -30.40
N ALA A 595 14.31 27.79 -29.28
CA ALA A 595 14.74 26.41 -29.09
C ALA A 595 14.12 25.45 -30.12
N ARG A 596 12.93 25.77 -30.64
CA ARG A 596 12.27 24.99 -31.69
C ARG A 596 12.77 25.40 -33.08
N ALA A 597 13.01 26.68 -33.29
CA ALA A 597 13.55 27.23 -34.53
C ALA A 597 14.95 26.67 -34.86
N GLU A 598 15.79 26.44 -33.85
CA GLU A 598 17.10 25.79 -34.00
C GLU A 598 16.97 24.41 -34.69
N TRP A 599 16.07 23.54 -34.23
CA TRP A 599 15.86 22.22 -34.80
C TRP A 599 15.31 22.27 -36.23
N LEU A 600 14.37 23.20 -36.48
CA LEU A 600 13.85 23.43 -37.83
C LEU A 600 14.94 23.92 -38.77
N SER A 601 15.82 24.83 -38.30
CA SER A 601 16.94 25.34 -39.09
C SER A 601 17.97 24.24 -39.41
N MET A 602 18.29 23.37 -38.44
CA MET A 602 19.19 22.24 -38.65
C MET A 602 18.65 21.22 -39.65
N ALA A 603 17.33 21.06 -39.73
CA ALA A 603 16.66 20.26 -40.76
C ALA A 603 16.41 21.01 -42.08
N PHE A 604 16.99 22.20 -42.27
CA PHE A 604 16.76 23.05 -43.45
C PHE A 604 15.28 23.40 -43.69
N LYS A 605 14.52 23.67 -42.62
CA LYS A 605 13.10 24.05 -42.61
C LYS A 605 12.23 23.05 -43.39
N PRO A 606 12.11 21.81 -42.90
CA PRO A 606 11.40 20.74 -43.60
C PRO A 606 9.91 21.08 -43.70
N ARG A 607 9.32 20.79 -44.87
CA ARG A 607 7.91 21.10 -45.15
C ARG A 607 6.92 20.24 -44.36
N ASP A 608 7.38 19.17 -43.73
CA ASP A 608 6.57 18.16 -43.05
C ASP A 608 6.84 18.06 -41.54
N ALA A 609 7.51 19.03 -40.91
CA ALA A 609 7.77 18.98 -39.47
C ALA A 609 6.49 19.06 -38.62
N LEU A 610 6.43 18.20 -37.61
CA LEU A 610 5.36 18.13 -36.60
C LEU A 610 5.88 18.60 -35.24
N CYS A 611 5.21 19.57 -34.62
CA CYS A 611 5.41 19.86 -33.20
C CYS A 611 4.37 19.14 -32.36
N VAL A 612 4.79 18.43 -31.32
CA VAL A 612 3.90 17.76 -30.37
C VAL A 612 3.92 18.51 -29.04
N TYR A 613 2.85 19.26 -28.77
CA TYR A 613 2.71 20.10 -27.60
C TYR A 613 1.96 19.41 -26.47
N PHE A 614 2.67 19.08 -25.39
CA PHE A 614 2.08 18.50 -24.19
C PHE A 614 1.59 19.62 -23.26
N ASN A 615 0.33 19.98 -23.41
CA ASN A 615 -0.36 20.98 -22.60
C ASN A 615 -1.09 20.32 -21.42
N LEU A 616 -0.30 19.82 -20.46
CA LEU A 616 -0.84 19.25 -19.22
C LEU A 616 -0.71 20.24 -18.06
N PRO A 617 -1.62 20.18 -17.07
CA PRO A 617 -1.55 21.04 -15.90
C PRO A 617 -0.20 20.93 -15.18
N ARG A 618 0.42 22.07 -14.86
CA ARG A 618 1.70 22.15 -14.14
C ARG A 618 1.72 21.24 -12.90
N LYS A 619 0.64 21.25 -12.13
CA LYS A 619 0.51 20.43 -10.91
C LYS A 619 0.64 18.93 -11.20
N LEU A 620 -0.03 18.45 -12.26
CA LEU A 620 0.07 17.06 -12.70
C LEU A 620 1.48 16.71 -13.20
N CYS A 621 2.14 17.62 -13.92
CA CYS A 621 3.52 17.44 -14.34
C CYS A 621 4.50 17.32 -13.16
N VAL A 622 4.33 18.13 -12.12
CA VAL A 622 5.10 18.03 -10.87
C VAL A 622 4.85 16.69 -10.19
N GLN A 623 3.58 16.31 -10.01
CA GLN A 623 3.20 15.02 -9.42
C GLN A 623 3.82 13.84 -10.16
N ARG A 624 3.75 13.82 -11.50
CA ARG A 624 4.35 12.77 -12.34
C ARG A 624 5.87 12.77 -12.31
N ALA A 625 6.50 13.93 -12.19
CA ALA A 625 7.96 14.03 -12.13
C ALA A 625 8.50 13.60 -10.75
N ASP A 626 7.81 13.94 -9.66
CA ASP A 626 8.17 13.53 -8.29
C ASP A 626 7.89 12.04 -8.03
N ALA A 627 6.87 11.45 -8.67
CA ALA A 627 6.52 10.04 -8.52
C ALA A 627 7.45 9.04 -9.26
N ARG A 628 8.48 9.51 -9.99
CA ARG A 628 9.39 8.63 -10.74
C ARG A 628 10.46 8.02 -9.82
N PRO A 629 10.59 6.68 -9.75
CA PRO A 629 11.60 6.01 -8.92
C PRO A 629 13.05 6.22 -9.39
N SER A 630 13.26 6.63 -10.65
CA SER A 630 14.58 6.81 -11.25
C SER A 630 14.52 7.90 -12.34
N HIS A 631 14.96 9.12 -12.02
CA HIS A 631 15.25 10.15 -13.02
C HIS A 631 16.77 10.37 -13.09
N PRO A 632 17.38 10.41 -14.29
CA PRO A 632 18.82 10.66 -14.44
C PRO A 632 19.31 12.06 -13.98
N THR A 633 18.39 13.02 -13.79
CA THR A 633 18.71 14.47 -13.85
C THR A 633 17.96 15.31 -12.79
N VAL A 634 16.91 14.78 -12.14
CA VAL A 634 16.14 15.48 -11.10
C VAL A 634 15.96 14.56 -9.88
N PRO A 635 16.67 14.83 -8.75
CA PRO A 635 16.45 14.10 -7.49
C PRO A 635 15.00 14.26 -6.99
N GLN A 636 14.47 13.24 -6.33
CA GLN A 636 13.13 13.27 -5.71
C GLN A 636 12.95 14.51 -4.82
N GLY A 637 11.84 15.23 -4.98
CA GLY A 637 11.52 16.44 -4.22
C GLY A 637 12.03 17.76 -4.83
N ARG A 638 12.78 17.73 -5.95
CA ARG A 638 13.20 18.94 -6.70
C ARG A 638 12.37 19.25 -7.95
N ALA A 639 11.42 18.39 -8.34
CA ALA A 639 10.68 18.58 -9.59
C ALA A 639 9.83 19.86 -9.61
N ARG A 640 9.27 20.26 -8.46
CA ARG A 640 8.46 21.51 -8.36
C ARG A 640 9.22 22.74 -8.87
N HIS A 641 10.50 22.89 -8.51
CA HIS A 641 11.32 24.04 -8.91
C HIS A 641 11.70 23.97 -10.39
N VAL A 642 12.06 22.77 -10.88
CA VAL A 642 12.42 22.56 -12.29
C VAL A 642 11.23 22.81 -13.19
N VAL A 643 10.07 22.21 -12.88
CA VAL A 643 8.83 22.43 -13.65
C VAL A 643 8.41 23.90 -13.59
N ALA A 644 8.56 24.58 -12.45
CA ALA A 644 8.27 26.02 -12.35
C ALA A 644 9.19 26.88 -13.25
N ALA A 645 10.49 26.54 -13.33
CA ALA A 645 11.44 27.23 -14.21
C ALA A 645 11.07 27.06 -15.69
N PHE A 646 10.75 25.84 -16.12
CA PHE A 646 10.31 25.57 -17.50
C PHE A 646 8.95 26.20 -17.82
N ALA A 647 8.02 26.21 -16.86
CA ALA A 647 6.71 26.84 -17.05
C ALA A 647 6.80 28.34 -17.28
N LYS A 648 7.78 29.04 -16.70
CA LYS A 648 8.02 30.46 -16.98
C LYS A 648 8.50 30.73 -18.40
N GLN A 649 9.16 29.76 -19.03
CA GLN A 649 9.73 29.89 -20.37
C GLN A 649 8.84 29.30 -21.47
N LEU A 650 7.85 28.47 -21.10
CA LEU A 650 7.04 27.73 -22.05
C LEU A 650 6.12 28.67 -22.84
N VAL A 651 6.42 28.84 -24.12
CA VAL A 651 5.57 29.52 -25.10
C VAL A 651 4.85 28.46 -25.93
N PRO A 652 3.50 28.43 -25.96
CA PRO A 652 2.74 27.48 -26.76
C PRO A 652 3.17 27.50 -28.23
N PRO A 653 3.42 26.35 -28.86
CA PRO A 653 3.92 26.31 -30.23
C PRO A 653 2.83 26.66 -31.24
N MET A 654 3.22 27.36 -32.31
CA MET A 654 2.32 27.79 -33.39
C MET A 654 2.80 27.29 -34.76
N VAL A 655 1.86 27.08 -35.68
CA VAL A 655 2.16 26.76 -37.10
C VAL A 655 3.03 27.85 -37.76
N ALA A 656 2.89 29.11 -37.32
CA ALA A 656 3.69 30.24 -37.79
C ALA A 656 5.21 30.09 -37.53
N GLU A 657 5.62 29.19 -36.63
CA GLU A 657 7.04 28.90 -36.36
C GLU A 657 7.71 28.06 -37.47
N GLY A 658 6.96 27.60 -38.47
CA GLY A 658 7.45 26.78 -39.57
C GLY A 658 7.15 25.28 -39.42
N PHE A 659 6.37 24.89 -38.41
CA PHE A 659 5.78 23.55 -38.34
C PHE A 659 4.58 23.48 -39.27
N ALA A 660 4.47 22.39 -40.02
CA ALA A 660 3.30 22.19 -40.86
C ALA A 660 2.07 21.72 -40.06
N CYS A 661 2.28 21.06 -38.92
CA CYS A 661 1.23 20.75 -37.97
C CYS A 661 1.73 20.90 -36.52
N VAL A 662 0.85 21.36 -35.65
CA VAL A 662 1.01 21.32 -34.18
C VAL A 662 -0.06 20.38 -33.61
N ALA A 663 0.37 19.34 -32.92
CA ALA A 663 -0.49 18.40 -32.22
C ALA A 663 -0.48 18.68 -30.73
N GLU A 664 -1.60 19.16 -30.19
CA GLU A 664 -1.75 19.48 -28.79
C GLU A 664 -2.33 18.26 -28.02
N ILE A 665 -1.56 17.81 -27.04
CA ILE A 665 -1.84 16.67 -26.16
C ILE A 665 -2.20 17.20 -24.78
N ARG A 666 -3.46 17.01 -24.39
CA ARG A 666 -3.99 17.34 -23.06
C ARG A 666 -4.36 16.12 -22.21
N SER A 667 -4.21 14.91 -22.76
CA SER A 667 -4.53 13.65 -22.09
C SER A 667 -3.69 12.48 -22.61
N ILE A 668 -3.65 11.37 -21.88
CA ILE A 668 -3.01 10.13 -22.36
C ILE A 668 -3.74 9.53 -23.57
N LYS A 669 -5.07 9.68 -23.62
CA LYS A 669 -5.92 9.26 -24.74
C LYS A 669 -5.51 9.98 -26.04
N ALA A 670 -5.29 11.30 -25.97
CA ALA A 670 -4.81 12.10 -27.10
C ALA A 670 -3.41 11.68 -27.56
N ALA A 671 -2.51 11.35 -26.63
CA ALA A 671 -1.17 10.87 -26.95
C ALA A 671 -1.21 9.52 -27.69
N ASN A 672 -2.04 8.58 -27.22
CA ASN A 672 -2.22 7.27 -27.84
C ASN A 672 -2.88 7.38 -29.23
N GLU A 673 -3.85 8.29 -29.38
CA GLU A 673 -4.48 8.57 -30.68
C GLU A 673 -3.45 9.09 -31.70
N LEU A 674 -2.60 10.04 -31.29
CA LEU A 674 -1.52 10.55 -32.15
C LEU A 674 -0.51 9.46 -32.50
N LEU A 675 -0.13 8.62 -31.53
CA LEU A 675 0.76 7.48 -31.76
C LEU A 675 0.17 6.50 -32.79
N GLY A 676 -1.13 6.20 -32.71
CA GLY A 676 -1.83 5.37 -33.69
C GLY A 676 -1.75 5.94 -35.10
N ARG A 677 -1.97 7.26 -35.25
CA ARG A 677 -1.86 7.96 -36.54
C ARG A 677 -0.43 7.97 -37.10
N LEU A 678 0.59 8.03 -36.24
CA LEU A 678 2.01 8.05 -36.65
C LEU A 678 2.63 6.66 -36.84
N SER A 679 2.02 5.61 -36.28
CA SER A 679 2.52 4.22 -36.37
C SER A 679 1.84 3.40 -37.46
N ALA A 680 0.68 3.84 -37.96
CA ALA A 680 0.01 3.17 -39.07
C ALA A 680 0.82 3.33 -40.38
N SER A 681 1.41 2.25 -40.85
CA SER A 681 1.83 2.09 -42.25
C SER A 681 1.58 0.65 -42.67
N GLY A 682 0.89 0.46 -43.80
CA GLY A 682 0.67 -0.84 -44.40
C GLY A 682 1.97 -1.63 -44.59
N GLY A 683 1.87 -2.93 -44.27
CA GLY A 683 2.69 -4.08 -44.70
C GLY A 683 4.17 -3.88 -45.00
N ALA A 684 5.04 -4.44 -44.15
CA ALA A 684 5.90 -5.59 -44.47
C ALA A 684 6.98 -5.78 -43.39
N THR A 685 7.13 -7.03 -42.99
CA THR A 685 8.11 -7.62 -42.07
C THR A 685 9.56 -7.38 -42.50
N ALA A 686 10.43 -6.98 -41.56
CA ALA A 686 11.86 -7.25 -41.64
C ALA A 686 12.45 -7.40 -40.22
N THR A 687 13.02 -8.58 -39.99
CA THR A 687 13.78 -9.02 -38.82
C THR A 687 15.09 -8.24 -38.64
N PRO A 688 15.64 -8.13 -37.42
CA PRO A 688 16.93 -7.48 -37.18
C PRO A 688 18.10 -8.49 -37.37
N PRO A 689 19.23 -8.11 -37.99
CA PRO A 689 20.45 -8.90 -37.93
C PRO A 689 21.37 -8.44 -36.79
N THR A 690 22.11 -9.44 -36.32
CA THR A 690 23.02 -9.53 -35.18
C THR A 690 24.47 -9.12 -35.50
N THR A 691 25.12 -8.51 -34.50
CA THR A 691 26.58 -8.54 -34.14
C THR A 691 27.66 -7.88 -35.05
N PRO A 692 28.85 -7.52 -34.49
CA PRO A 692 29.63 -6.31 -34.78
C PRO A 692 30.89 -6.57 -35.64
N PRO A 693 31.68 -5.52 -35.97
CA PRO A 693 33.08 -5.59 -35.55
C PRO A 693 33.74 -4.26 -35.14
N ASP A 694 34.88 -4.50 -34.49
CA ASP A 694 35.89 -3.68 -33.84
C ASP A 694 36.74 -2.75 -34.76
N VAL A 695 37.20 -1.64 -34.15
CA VAL A 695 38.62 -1.18 -34.08
C VAL A 695 39.24 -0.27 -35.18
N LEU A 696 39.91 0.79 -34.67
CA LEU A 696 41.03 1.64 -35.15
C LEU A 696 40.78 3.02 -35.84
N LYS A 697 41.02 4.06 -35.00
CA LYS A 697 42.09 5.09 -35.08
C LYS A 697 42.03 6.25 -36.11
N HIS A 698 42.21 7.43 -35.50
CA HIS A 698 43.00 8.61 -35.90
C HIS A 698 42.29 9.85 -36.48
N ALA A 699 42.09 10.81 -35.57
CA ALA A 699 42.85 12.06 -35.45
C ALA A 699 42.57 13.26 -36.39
N VAL A 700 42.36 14.39 -35.70
CA VAL A 700 42.73 15.80 -35.94
C VAL A 700 41.76 16.77 -36.66
N SER A 701 41.57 17.88 -35.94
CA SER A 701 41.29 19.27 -36.35
C SER A 701 39.83 19.69 -36.51
N ALA A 702 39.37 20.48 -35.53
CA ALA A 702 38.31 21.44 -35.72
C ALA A 702 38.81 22.81 -35.23
N ALA A 703 38.75 23.80 -36.12
CA ALA A 703 38.80 25.22 -35.79
C ALA A 703 37.34 25.75 -35.71
N PRO A 704 37.10 26.86 -34.98
CA PRO A 704 35.86 27.02 -34.21
C PRO A 704 34.83 27.94 -34.88
N SER A 705 33.56 27.76 -34.52
CA SER A 705 32.57 28.85 -34.56
C SER A 705 31.68 28.82 -33.31
N SER A 706 31.74 29.95 -32.61
CA SER A 706 31.22 30.36 -31.30
C SER A 706 29.83 29.86 -30.88
N LYS A 707 29.79 29.14 -29.76
CA LYS A 707 28.67 29.08 -28.80
C LYS A 707 29.08 29.84 -27.54
N THR A 708 28.13 30.42 -26.82
CA THR A 708 28.38 31.08 -25.53
C THR A 708 28.79 30.03 -24.49
N ASP A 709 30.09 29.76 -24.39
CA ASP A 709 30.70 28.65 -23.67
C ASP A 709 30.96 28.97 -22.20
N LEU A 710 30.16 28.38 -21.31
CA LEU A 710 30.56 28.20 -19.92
C LEU A 710 31.61 27.09 -19.88
N HIS A 711 32.90 27.46 -19.86
CA HIS A 711 33.99 26.50 -19.67
C HIS A 711 33.92 25.92 -18.25
N LYS A 712 33.48 24.68 -18.08
CA LYS A 712 33.41 24.06 -16.74
C LYS A 712 34.80 23.64 -16.27
N PHE A 713 35.13 23.89 -15.01
CA PHE A 713 36.33 23.31 -14.42
C PHE A 713 36.18 21.77 -14.40
N PRO A 714 37.12 20.99 -14.97
CA PRO A 714 36.95 19.55 -15.06
C PRO A 714 37.00 18.88 -13.68
N ARG A 715 36.31 17.73 -13.55
CA ARG A 715 36.29 16.98 -12.29
C ARG A 715 37.65 16.36 -12.02
N THR A 716 38.24 16.64 -10.86
CA THR A 716 39.50 16.04 -10.40
C THR A 716 39.27 14.67 -9.76
N ARG A 717 40.03 13.67 -10.19
CA ARG A 717 39.98 12.28 -9.68
C ARG A 717 40.76 12.13 -8.38
N HIS A 718 40.32 11.23 -7.50
CA HIS A 718 41.12 10.79 -6.34
C HIS A 718 42.27 9.91 -6.82
N LEU A 719 43.50 10.23 -6.39
CA LEU A 719 44.68 9.41 -6.65
C LEU A 719 44.66 8.13 -5.79
N PHE A 720 44.37 8.30 -4.50
CA PHE A 720 44.15 7.21 -3.54
C PHE A 720 42.91 7.52 -2.70
N ASN A 721 42.18 6.48 -2.28
CA ASN A 721 40.99 6.63 -1.44
C ASN A 721 41.30 6.23 0.00
N LEU A 722 41.51 7.24 0.85
CA LEU A 722 41.75 7.09 2.30
C LEU A 722 40.45 6.96 3.12
N GLY A 723 39.29 6.78 2.47
CA GLY A 723 37.98 6.66 3.12
C GLY A 723 37.11 7.92 3.08
N SER A 724 37.60 9.00 2.46
CA SER A 724 36.92 10.30 2.35
C SER A 724 36.20 10.53 1.01
N ALA A 725 36.33 9.62 0.04
CA ALA A 725 35.65 9.72 -1.25
C ALA A 725 34.15 9.37 -1.14
N THR A 726 33.28 10.19 -1.75
CA THR A 726 31.84 9.93 -1.83
C THR A 726 31.49 9.03 -3.02
N ARG A 727 30.26 8.52 -3.09
CA ARG A 727 29.80 7.66 -4.22
C ARG A 727 29.87 8.36 -5.59
N ASP A 728 29.87 9.69 -5.59
CA ASP A 728 29.93 10.49 -6.81
C ASP A 728 31.36 10.80 -7.26
N ASP A 729 32.39 10.56 -6.44
CA ASP A 729 33.79 10.84 -6.75
C ASP A 729 34.41 9.82 -7.71
N LEU A 730 35.28 10.30 -8.60
CA LEU A 730 36.05 9.45 -9.52
C LEU A 730 37.36 9.04 -8.83
N ILE A 731 37.73 7.76 -8.89
CA ILE A 731 38.96 7.22 -8.28
C ILE A 731 39.82 6.61 -9.39
N LEU A 732 41.12 6.90 -9.39
CA LEU A 732 42.08 6.28 -10.31
C LEU A 732 42.28 4.79 -9.97
N SER A 733 42.47 3.95 -10.99
CA SER A 733 42.91 2.57 -10.77
C SER A 733 44.34 2.56 -10.22
N SER A 734 44.75 1.50 -9.53
CA SER A 734 46.12 1.39 -9.02
C SER A 734 47.18 1.48 -10.13
N THR A 735 46.86 0.98 -11.33
CA THR A 735 47.71 1.07 -12.51
C THR A 735 47.82 2.51 -13.04
N ASP A 736 46.69 3.23 -13.12
CA ASP A 736 46.68 4.63 -13.58
C ASP A 736 47.33 5.56 -12.55
N ALA A 737 47.19 5.28 -11.25
CA ALA A 737 47.84 6.03 -10.18
C ALA A 737 49.37 5.87 -10.24
N ALA A 738 49.87 4.66 -10.47
CA ALA A 738 51.30 4.41 -10.69
C ALA A 738 51.82 5.11 -11.96
N ALA A 739 51.04 5.09 -13.05
CA ALA A 739 51.39 5.81 -14.28
C ALA A 739 51.37 7.34 -14.10
N PHE A 740 50.44 7.86 -13.30
CA PHE A 740 50.37 9.28 -12.95
C PHE A 740 51.64 9.74 -12.22
N LEU A 741 52.09 8.97 -11.23
CA LEU A 741 53.28 9.28 -10.42
C LEU A 741 54.62 8.95 -11.10
N SER A 742 54.61 8.22 -12.21
CA SER A 742 55.81 7.90 -12.98
C SER A 742 56.43 9.15 -13.63
N THR A 743 57.73 9.31 -13.46
CA THR A 743 58.57 10.34 -14.10
C THR A 743 59.26 9.84 -15.38
N ALA A 744 58.91 8.63 -15.86
CA ALA A 744 59.54 8.00 -17.02
C ALA A 744 59.32 8.76 -18.34
N ASP A 745 58.34 9.66 -18.38
CA ASP A 745 57.97 10.48 -19.54
C ASP A 745 58.47 11.94 -19.44
N GLU A 746 59.46 12.22 -18.57
CA GLU A 746 60.03 13.56 -18.31
C GLU A 746 59.02 14.59 -17.76
N SER A 747 57.88 14.12 -17.25
CA SER A 747 56.90 14.97 -16.58
C SER A 747 57.29 15.26 -15.12
N THR A 748 56.84 16.39 -14.60
CA THR A 748 57.00 16.79 -13.20
C THR A 748 55.65 16.80 -12.48
N VAL A 749 55.62 16.39 -11.22
CA VAL A 749 54.41 16.45 -10.38
C VAL A 749 54.59 17.54 -9.33
N VAL A 750 53.77 18.58 -9.41
CA VAL A 750 53.71 19.67 -8.43
C VAL A 750 52.57 19.40 -7.46
N ILE A 751 52.81 19.61 -6.16
CA ILE A 751 51.84 19.32 -5.11
C ILE A 751 51.43 20.64 -4.44
N GLU A 752 50.13 20.91 -4.40
CA GLU A 752 49.54 22.11 -3.83
C GLU A 752 48.63 21.74 -2.65
N GLU A 753 48.46 22.68 -1.71
CA GLU A 753 47.50 22.52 -0.63
C GLU A 753 46.08 22.51 -1.20
N LYS A 754 45.30 21.47 -0.88
CA LYS A 754 43.88 21.48 -1.19
C LYS A 754 43.14 22.25 -0.08
N ILE A 755 42.37 23.26 -0.47
CA ILE A 755 41.52 24.04 0.45
C ILE A 755 40.03 23.78 0.21
N ASP A 756 39.26 23.97 1.27
CA ASP A 756 37.84 23.66 1.37
C ASP A 756 37.02 24.95 1.19
N GLY A 757 36.43 25.12 0.01
CA GLY A 757 35.69 26.31 -0.34
C GLY A 757 34.71 26.05 -1.48
N ALA A 758 34.30 27.12 -2.16
CA ALA A 758 33.43 27.05 -3.31
C ALA A 758 34.25 27.31 -4.59
N ASN A 759 34.43 26.28 -5.41
CA ASN A 759 35.05 26.40 -6.72
C ASN A 759 34.47 27.58 -7.53
N MET A 760 35.35 28.44 -8.02
CA MET A 760 34.99 29.68 -8.69
C MET A 760 35.90 29.93 -9.89
N GLY A 761 35.31 30.29 -11.03
CA GLY A 761 36.02 30.76 -12.22
C GLY A 761 35.65 32.20 -12.53
N ILE A 762 36.62 33.02 -12.92
CA ILE A 762 36.44 34.44 -13.23
C ILE A 762 36.97 34.69 -14.65
N SER A 763 36.15 35.33 -15.47
CA SER A 763 36.49 35.71 -16.85
C SER A 763 35.92 37.09 -17.18
N VAL A 764 36.35 37.69 -18.29
CA VAL A 764 35.81 38.98 -18.77
C VAL A 764 34.91 38.72 -19.97
N ASP A 765 33.72 39.33 -19.97
CA ASP A 765 32.85 39.32 -21.15
C ASP A 765 33.42 40.16 -22.29
N ALA A 766 33.55 39.56 -23.48
CA ALA A 766 34.09 40.19 -24.69
C ALA A 766 33.31 41.41 -25.18
N THR A 767 32.03 41.55 -24.83
CA THR A 767 31.15 42.61 -25.32
C THR A 767 30.93 43.69 -24.27
N THR A 768 30.67 43.31 -23.01
CA THR A 768 30.30 44.24 -21.95
C THR A 768 31.48 44.68 -21.10
N MET A 769 32.64 44.04 -21.23
CA MET A 769 33.81 44.25 -20.36
C MET A 769 33.44 44.12 -18.87
N GLN A 770 32.52 43.21 -18.54
CA GLN A 770 32.13 42.94 -17.15
C GLN A 770 32.67 41.58 -16.73
N PHE A 771 32.93 41.41 -15.43
CA PHE A 771 33.34 40.12 -14.89
C PHE A 771 32.19 39.10 -14.95
N LYS A 772 32.49 37.95 -15.53
CA LYS A 772 31.67 36.74 -15.52
C LYS A 772 32.24 35.79 -14.49
N VAL A 773 31.53 35.66 -13.36
CA VAL A 773 31.91 34.75 -12.28
C VAL A 773 31.06 33.50 -12.32
N GLN A 774 31.69 32.34 -12.46
CA GLN A 774 31.07 31.04 -12.51
C GLN A 774 31.37 30.21 -11.27
N ASN A 775 30.35 29.55 -10.75
CA ASN A 775 30.51 28.35 -9.94
C ASN A 775 30.46 27.12 -10.89
N ARG A 776 30.71 25.91 -10.38
CA ARG A 776 30.86 24.64 -11.13
C ARG A 776 29.91 24.42 -12.33
N SER A 777 28.66 24.88 -12.24
CA SER A 777 27.64 24.63 -13.28
C SER A 777 26.87 25.86 -13.77
N HIS A 778 27.15 27.07 -13.26
CA HIS A 778 26.39 28.28 -13.59
C HIS A 778 27.12 29.55 -13.12
N TYR A 779 26.76 30.70 -13.70
CA TYR A 779 27.22 32.02 -13.24
C TYR A 779 26.57 32.44 -11.92
N VAL A 780 27.34 33.09 -11.04
CA VAL A 780 26.95 33.55 -9.70
C VAL A 780 27.33 35.02 -9.49
N ASN A 781 26.65 35.67 -8.54
CA ASN A 781 26.88 37.04 -8.10
C ASN A 781 26.53 37.18 -6.61
N GLY A 782 26.69 38.38 -6.05
CA GLY A 782 26.44 38.65 -4.63
C GLY A 782 25.02 38.41 -4.12
N LYS A 783 24.04 38.28 -5.02
CA LYS A 783 22.64 37.98 -4.69
C LYS A 783 22.29 36.50 -4.81
N SER A 784 23.23 35.66 -5.29
CA SER A 784 22.95 34.27 -5.66
C SER A 784 22.82 33.33 -4.45
N HIS A 785 23.66 33.51 -3.44
CA HIS A 785 23.64 32.75 -2.19
C HIS A 785 24.36 33.55 -1.10
N GLU A 786 24.07 33.27 0.18
CA GLU A 786 24.67 34.01 1.31
C GLU A 786 26.21 33.92 1.33
N GLN A 787 26.76 32.77 0.92
CA GLN A 787 28.21 32.57 0.75
C GLN A 787 28.85 33.52 -0.29
N PHE A 788 28.08 34.10 -1.21
CA PHE A 788 28.58 35.03 -2.23
C PHE A 788 28.30 36.48 -1.87
N LYS A 789 27.70 36.79 -0.71
CA LYS A 789 27.26 38.15 -0.35
C LYS A 789 28.35 39.22 -0.48
N LYS A 790 29.63 38.89 -0.24
CA LYS A 790 30.78 39.81 -0.37
C LYS A 790 31.47 39.76 -1.75
N LEU A 791 30.98 38.95 -2.70
CA LEU A 791 31.59 38.74 -4.01
C LEU A 791 31.61 40.02 -4.85
N ASP A 792 30.47 40.70 -5.00
CA ASP A 792 30.38 41.89 -5.86
C ASP A 792 31.31 43.00 -5.38
N LYS A 793 31.40 43.20 -4.06
CA LYS A 793 32.34 44.16 -3.44
C LYS A 793 33.80 43.73 -3.67
N TRP A 794 34.13 42.45 -3.48
CA TRP A 794 35.48 41.95 -3.69
C TRP A 794 35.93 42.08 -5.16
N LEU A 795 35.06 41.80 -6.13
CA LEU A 795 35.34 42.00 -7.56
C LEU A 795 35.63 43.47 -7.87
N GLN A 796 34.91 44.40 -7.24
CA GLN A 796 35.15 45.82 -7.39
C GLN A 796 36.52 46.22 -6.80
N ASP A 797 36.82 45.77 -5.57
CA ASP A 797 38.06 46.05 -4.85
C ASP A 797 39.30 45.43 -5.53
N ARG A 798 39.14 44.39 -6.36
CA ARG A 798 40.21 43.67 -7.10
C ARG A 798 40.17 43.86 -8.61
N SER A 799 39.30 44.76 -9.11
CA SER A 799 39.04 44.90 -10.54
C SER A 799 40.29 45.17 -11.39
N GLY A 800 41.16 46.08 -10.96
CA GLY A 800 42.42 46.39 -11.66
C GLY A 800 43.35 45.18 -11.79
N ASP A 801 43.52 44.44 -10.69
CA ASP A 801 44.34 43.23 -10.65
C ASP A 801 43.74 42.12 -11.55
N LEU A 802 42.43 41.93 -11.51
CA LEU A 802 41.73 40.93 -12.32
C LEU A 802 41.79 41.25 -13.82
N TYR A 803 41.66 42.52 -14.21
CA TYR A 803 41.84 42.91 -15.62
C TYR A 803 43.27 42.67 -16.07
N ARG A 804 44.26 43.02 -15.26
CA ARG A 804 45.68 42.73 -15.57
C ARG A 804 45.94 41.24 -15.77
N VAL A 805 45.34 40.37 -14.95
CA VAL A 805 45.49 38.92 -15.07
C VAL A 805 44.77 38.36 -16.30
N LEU A 806 43.56 38.84 -16.58
CA LEU A 806 42.68 38.27 -17.61
C LEU A 806 42.93 38.86 -19.00
N LEU A 807 43.50 40.06 -19.08
CA LEU A 807 43.75 40.81 -20.31
C LEU A 807 45.24 41.13 -20.54
N GLY A 808 46.14 40.91 -19.58
CA GLY A 808 47.56 41.27 -19.70
C GLY A 808 47.85 42.72 -19.25
N PRO A 809 49.12 43.13 -19.18
CA PRO A 809 49.53 44.48 -18.77
C PRO A 809 49.12 45.56 -19.79
N ASP A 810 48.92 46.80 -19.30
CA ASP A 810 48.35 47.91 -20.09
C ASP A 810 49.09 48.19 -21.43
N ASP A 811 48.26 48.51 -22.43
CA ASP A 811 48.49 49.03 -23.80
C ASP A 811 49.38 48.30 -24.82
N ASN A 812 50.28 47.38 -24.47
CA ASN A 812 51.21 46.81 -25.48
C ASN A 812 51.13 45.30 -25.72
N GLN A 813 50.43 44.52 -24.87
CA GLN A 813 50.21 43.08 -25.05
C GLN A 813 48.84 42.62 -24.53
N GLN A 814 47.76 43.36 -24.86
CA GLN A 814 46.42 43.00 -24.41
C GLN A 814 45.92 41.72 -25.10
N HIS A 815 45.56 40.73 -24.30
CA HIS A 815 44.84 39.54 -24.71
C HIS A 815 43.35 39.85 -24.94
N PRO A 816 42.69 39.21 -25.92
CA PRO A 816 41.29 39.46 -26.18
C PRO A 816 40.43 39.07 -24.94
N PRO A 817 39.44 39.89 -24.55
CA PRO A 817 38.60 39.55 -23.41
C PRO A 817 37.83 38.25 -23.68
N GLY A 818 37.80 37.37 -22.68
CA GLY A 818 37.23 36.02 -22.79
C GLY A 818 38.25 34.93 -23.13
N ARG A 819 39.51 35.28 -23.42
CA ARG A 819 40.59 34.30 -23.62
C ARG A 819 40.96 33.54 -22.35
N TYR A 820 41.05 34.25 -21.23
CA TYR A 820 41.51 33.66 -19.98
C TYR A 820 40.37 33.46 -18.99
N VAL A 821 40.39 32.31 -18.30
CA VAL A 821 39.51 32.02 -17.15
C VAL A 821 40.39 31.69 -15.95
N LEU A 822 40.36 32.56 -14.94
CA LEU A 822 41.07 32.37 -13.68
C LEU A 822 40.22 31.52 -12.74
N TYR A 823 40.72 30.35 -12.37
CA TYR A 823 40.09 29.45 -11.42
C TYR A 823 40.72 29.53 -10.04
N GLY A 824 39.87 29.50 -9.03
CA GLY A 824 40.27 29.53 -7.64
C GLY A 824 39.17 29.02 -6.74
N GLU A 825 39.46 29.01 -5.44
CA GLU A 825 38.51 28.63 -4.41
C GLU A 825 38.03 29.88 -3.68
N TRP A 826 36.71 30.06 -3.63
CA TRP A 826 36.07 31.11 -2.85
C TRP A 826 35.85 30.61 -1.42
N VAL A 827 36.54 31.25 -0.47
CA VAL A 827 36.69 30.79 0.91
C VAL A 827 36.16 31.80 1.92
N PHE A 828 35.12 32.54 1.55
CA PHE A 828 34.48 33.53 2.44
C PHE A 828 33.85 32.90 3.69
N ALA A 829 33.24 31.73 3.57
CA ALA A 829 32.49 31.07 4.63
C ALA A 829 33.13 29.73 5.01
N LYS A 830 32.98 29.35 6.28
CA LYS A 830 33.34 28.03 6.79
C LYS A 830 32.46 26.96 6.15
N HIS A 831 33.10 26.01 5.47
CA HIS A 831 32.47 24.75 5.07
C HIS A 831 32.74 23.70 6.15
N SER A 832 33.75 22.85 5.98
CA SER A 832 34.24 21.92 6.99
C SER A 832 35.34 22.54 7.86
N ILE A 833 36.27 23.27 7.25
CA ILE A 833 37.42 23.91 7.94
C ILE A 833 37.14 25.39 8.18
N LEU A 834 37.41 25.85 9.41
CA LEU A 834 37.42 27.28 9.73
C LEU A 834 38.84 27.82 9.52
N TYR A 835 39.02 28.63 8.49
CA TYR A 835 40.32 29.19 8.18
C TYR A 835 40.60 30.47 8.98
N SER A 836 41.78 30.53 9.60
CA SER A 836 42.19 31.63 10.50
C SER A 836 43.25 32.56 9.89
N ARG A 837 43.94 32.14 8.81
CA ARG A 837 45.08 32.83 8.19
C ARG A 837 44.96 32.91 6.65
N LEU A 838 43.75 33.17 6.12
CA LEU A 838 43.60 33.32 4.67
C LEU A 838 44.20 34.66 4.22
N PRO A 839 44.95 34.70 3.11
CA PRO A 839 45.52 35.95 2.62
C PRO A 839 44.52 36.76 1.77
N ASP A 840 43.46 36.13 1.22
CA ASP A 840 42.31 36.81 0.61
C ASP A 840 41.08 35.86 0.62
N ARG A 841 39.91 36.35 0.21
CA ARG A 841 38.64 35.59 0.10
C ARG A 841 38.56 34.69 -1.13
N PHE A 842 39.47 34.88 -2.08
CA PHE A 842 39.63 34.06 -3.29
C PHE A 842 41.10 33.69 -3.43
N ILE A 843 41.38 32.39 -3.55
CA ILE A 843 42.73 31.87 -3.73
C ILE A 843 42.79 31.19 -5.10
N ALA A 844 43.63 31.71 -5.99
CA ALA A 844 43.77 31.20 -7.35
C ALA A 844 44.59 29.91 -7.40
N PHE A 845 44.14 28.91 -8.16
CA PHE A 845 44.88 27.66 -8.34
C PHE A 845 45.07 27.25 -9.81
N ASP A 846 44.32 27.84 -10.75
CA ASP A 846 44.46 27.52 -12.17
C ASP A 846 44.17 28.71 -13.08
N LEU A 847 44.74 28.71 -14.27
CA LEU A 847 44.41 29.64 -15.34
C LEU A 847 44.26 28.86 -16.64
N TYR A 848 43.11 29.03 -17.28
CA TYR A 848 42.76 28.33 -18.51
C TYR A 848 42.84 29.29 -19.70
N ASP A 849 43.61 28.91 -20.72
CA ASP A 849 43.73 29.62 -22.01
C ASP A 849 42.70 29.00 -22.97
N THR A 850 41.57 29.67 -23.19
CA THR A 850 40.46 29.16 -24.02
C THR A 850 40.85 29.04 -25.48
N GLU A 851 41.76 29.88 -25.99
CA GLU A 851 42.26 29.80 -27.37
C GLU A 851 43.12 28.56 -27.61
N ARG A 852 43.88 28.13 -26.59
CA ARG A 852 44.77 26.97 -26.67
C ARG A 852 44.19 25.72 -26.00
N GLU A 853 42.95 25.83 -25.50
CA GLU A 853 42.19 24.81 -24.79
C GLU A 853 42.97 24.09 -23.68
N ARG A 854 43.87 24.78 -22.99
CA ARG A 854 44.80 24.17 -22.04
C ARG A 854 44.97 24.99 -20.76
N PHE A 855 45.25 24.30 -19.66
CA PHE A 855 45.65 24.92 -18.40
C PHE A 855 47.14 25.25 -18.43
N VAL A 856 47.50 26.41 -17.89
CA VAL A 856 48.91 26.82 -17.76
C VAL A 856 49.58 26.10 -16.58
N THR A 857 50.92 26.10 -16.57
CA THR A 857 51.69 25.57 -15.43
C THR A 857 51.56 26.46 -14.20
N ARG A 858 51.84 25.90 -13.03
CA ARG A 858 51.87 26.64 -11.76
C ARG A 858 52.78 27.88 -11.86
N ASP A 859 53.98 27.73 -12.41
CA ASP A 859 54.94 28.81 -12.59
C ASP A 859 54.46 29.91 -13.53
N ALA A 860 53.74 29.53 -14.60
CA ALA A 860 53.16 30.50 -15.52
C ALA A 860 52.03 31.29 -14.85
N LEU A 861 51.21 30.64 -14.02
CA LEU A 861 50.22 31.32 -13.19
C LEU A 861 50.90 32.28 -12.21
N ALA A 862 51.95 31.84 -11.52
CA ALA A 862 52.72 32.68 -10.58
C ALA A 862 53.26 33.96 -11.24
N ARG A 863 53.83 33.82 -12.45
CA ARG A 863 54.28 34.97 -13.25
C ARG A 863 53.14 35.89 -13.66
N THR A 864 51.95 35.35 -13.94
CA THR A 864 50.77 36.12 -14.34
C THR A 864 50.19 36.90 -13.15
N LEU A 865 50.20 36.31 -11.95
CA LEU A 865 49.74 36.94 -10.71
C LEU A 865 50.77 37.89 -10.10
N ALA A 866 52.03 37.87 -10.57
CA ALA A 866 53.11 38.68 -10.03
C ALA A 866 52.79 40.18 -10.07
N GLY A 867 52.87 40.84 -8.91
CA GLY A 867 52.56 42.26 -8.76
C GLY A 867 51.07 42.59 -8.71
N THR A 868 50.22 41.58 -8.50
CA THR A 868 48.79 41.73 -8.16
C THR A 868 48.55 41.33 -6.70
N GLN A 869 47.40 41.70 -6.13
CA GLN A 869 47.00 41.24 -4.79
C GLN A 869 46.37 39.84 -4.80
N VAL A 870 46.10 39.26 -5.97
CA VAL A 870 45.48 37.93 -6.09
C VAL A 870 46.51 36.86 -5.72
N GLN A 871 46.22 36.11 -4.67
CA GLN A 871 47.14 35.11 -4.14
C GLN A 871 46.94 33.75 -4.81
N GLN A 872 48.06 33.11 -5.14
CA GLN A 872 48.08 31.74 -5.62
C GLN A 872 48.05 30.75 -4.45
N ILE A 873 47.45 29.59 -4.67
CA ILE A 873 47.45 28.48 -3.72
C ILE A 873 48.88 28.07 -3.34
N ALA A 874 49.04 27.59 -2.11
CA ALA A 874 50.33 27.27 -1.51
C ALA A 874 50.88 25.96 -2.09
N GLU A 875 52.18 25.93 -2.35
CA GLU A 875 52.89 24.74 -2.81
C GLU A 875 53.45 23.96 -1.61
N ILE A 876 53.33 22.64 -1.66
CA ILE A 876 53.86 21.72 -0.65
C ILE A 876 55.29 21.34 -1.04
N THR A 877 56.23 22.26 -0.82
CA THR A 877 57.64 22.07 -1.17
C THR A 877 58.35 21.01 -0.31
N ALA A 878 57.77 20.64 0.84
CA ALA A 878 58.30 19.61 1.72
C ALA A 878 58.38 18.21 1.08
N LEU A 879 57.66 17.99 -0.02
CA LEU A 879 57.66 16.73 -0.78
C LEU A 879 58.49 16.80 -2.06
N ALA A 880 59.11 17.95 -2.36
CA ALA A 880 59.93 18.13 -3.55
C ALA A 880 61.20 17.27 -3.47
N GLY A 881 61.50 16.53 -4.54
CA GLY A 881 62.70 15.68 -4.64
C GLY A 881 62.60 14.31 -3.95
N LEU A 882 61.46 13.99 -3.32
CA LEU A 882 61.19 12.64 -2.80
C LEU A 882 60.60 11.72 -3.88
N VAL A 883 60.77 10.41 -3.70
CA VAL A 883 60.06 9.43 -4.52
C VAL A 883 58.59 9.46 -4.12
N LEU A 884 57.72 9.87 -5.04
CA LEU A 884 56.28 9.96 -4.80
C LEU A 884 55.64 8.58 -5.02
N ASP A 885 55.33 7.89 -3.92
CA ASP A 885 54.55 6.65 -3.92
C ASP A 885 53.32 6.76 -3.01
N GLU A 886 52.44 5.74 -3.06
CA GLU A 886 51.20 5.71 -2.28
C GLU A 886 51.45 5.89 -0.78
N LYS A 887 52.47 5.22 -0.24
CA LYS A 887 52.79 5.26 1.18
C LYS A 887 53.23 6.66 1.60
N THR A 888 54.19 7.25 0.88
CA THR A 888 54.76 8.57 1.19
C THR A 888 53.69 9.66 1.13
N LEU A 889 52.84 9.63 0.10
CA LEU A 889 51.76 10.61 -0.06
C LEU A 889 50.65 10.46 1.00
N CYS A 890 50.28 9.23 1.36
CA CYS A 890 49.28 8.98 2.39
C CYS A 890 49.76 9.35 3.79
N GLU A 891 51.03 9.11 4.12
CA GLU A 891 51.63 9.52 5.39
C GLU A 891 51.79 11.05 5.46
N ALA A 892 52.19 11.68 4.35
CA ALA A 892 52.36 13.13 4.31
C ALA A 892 51.03 13.89 4.45
N VAL A 893 49.96 13.46 3.79
CA VAL A 893 48.68 14.20 3.79
C VAL A 893 48.01 14.26 5.15
N VAL A 894 48.25 13.27 6.02
CA VAL A 894 47.68 13.23 7.38
C VAL A 894 48.52 13.99 8.41
N ALA A 895 49.78 14.33 8.09
CA ALA A 895 50.71 14.99 9.01
C ALA A 895 50.95 16.47 8.66
N HIS A 896 50.79 16.85 7.38
CA HIS A 896 51.16 18.19 6.90
C HIS A 896 50.25 19.28 7.47
N GLN A 897 50.84 20.30 8.07
CA GLN A 897 50.10 21.43 8.64
C GLN A 897 49.73 22.45 7.56
N SER A 898 48.49 22.95 7.62
CA SER A 898 47.97 23.96 6.69
C SER A 898 48.64 25.31 6.89
N GLN A 899 48.90 25.99 5.78
CA GLN A 899 49.35 27.39 5.82
C GLN A 899 48.21 28.33 6.23
N TYR A 900 46.96 27.95 5.95
CA TYR A 900 45.78 28.80 6.06
C TYR A 900 45.05 28.71 7.41
N TYR A 901 45.38 27.74 8.26
CA TYR A 901 44.82 27.63 9.61
C TYR A 901 45.64 26.74 10.55
N ASP A 902 45.30 26.73 11.83
CA ASP A 902 45.95 25.89 12.85
C ASP A 902 45.40 24.45 12.83
N GLY A 903 45.87 23.66 11.86
CA GLY A 903 45.57 22.23 11.76
C GLY A 903 46.12 21.57 10.49
N VAL A 904 45.80 20.29 10.31
CA VAL A 904 46.24 19.47 9.16
C VAL A 904 45.49 19.86 7.88
N VAL A 905 46.18 19.96 6.75
CA VAL A 905 45.58 20.25 5.43
C VAL A 905 44.34 19.41 5.13
N GLU A 906 43.37 19.91 4.34
CA GLU A 906 42.27 19.05 3.85
C GLU A 906 42.83 17.87 3.04
N GLY A 907 43.81 18.17 2.21
CA GLY A 907 44.35 17.24 1.25
C GLY A 907 45.44 17.87 0.40
N PHE A 908 45.89 17.09 -0.59
CA PHE A 908 46.82 17.53 -1.62
C PHE A 908 46.15 17.55 -2.97
N TYR A 909 46.48 18.56 -3.76
CA TYR A 909 46.14 18.66 -5.17
C TYR A 909 47.42 18.46 -5.98
N LEU A 910 47.46 17.43 -6.83
CA LEU A 910 48.63 17.06 -7.60
C LEU A 910 48.43 17.46 -9.06
N ARG A 911 49.40 18.20 -9.60
CA ARG A 911 49.45 18.69 -10.98
C ARG A 911 50.58 18.00 -11.71
N LYS A 912 50.27 17.24 -12.76
CA LYS A 912 51.28 16.63 -13.64
C LYS A 912 51.54 17.57 -14.81
N GLU A 913 52.74 18.12 -14.88
CA GLU A 913 53.15 19.12 -15.87
C GLU A 913 54.22 18.53 -16.80
N LYS A 914 54.12 18.85 -18.09
CA LYS A 914 55.09 18.43 -19.12
C LYS A 914 55.12 19.48 -20.22
N ASP A 915 56.30 19.73 -20.80
CA ASP A 915 56.47 20.65 -21.93
C ASP A 915 55.84 22.04 -21.71
N GLY A 916 55.85 22.53 -20.46
CA GLY A 916 55.30 23.84 -20.11
C GLY A 916 53.77 23.92 -20.10
N VAL A 917 53.05 22.80 -19.97
CA VAL A 917 51.58 22.74 -19.81
C VAL A 917 51.14 21.74 -18.73
N LEU A 918 49.94 21.93 -18.18
CA LEU A 918 49.31 20.93 -17.30
C LEU A 918 48.71 19.79 -18.15
N VAL A 919 49.13 18.56 -17.88
CA VAL A 919 48.75 17.36 -18.65
C VAL A 919 47.70 16.52 -17.94
N ASP A 920 47.81 16.38 -16.62
CA ASP A 920 46.84 15.64 -15.79
C ASP A 920 46.79 16.21 -14.35
N ARG A 921 45.75 15.86 -13.61
CA ARG A 921 45.52 16.28 -12.22
C ARG A 921 44.87 15.19 -11.39
N ALA A 922 45.25 15.14 -10.12
CA ALA A 922 44.63 14.26 -9.14
C ALA A 922 44.54 14.94 -7.76
N LYS A 923 43.72 14.40 -6.86
CA LYS A 923 43.62 14.86 -5.47
C LYS A 923 43.78 13.70 -4.49
N ILE A 924 44.29 14.00 -3.31
CA ILE A 924 44.24 13.12 -2.13
C ILE A 924 43.58 13.92 -1.02
N VAL A 925 42.64 13.32 -0.30
CA VAL A 925 41.92 13.97 0.80
C VAL A 925 42.11 13.09 2.03
N ARG A 926 42.46 13.68 3.18
CA ARG A 926 42.71 12.93 4.41
C ARG A 926 41.47 12.17 4.88
N SER A 927 41.68 11.07 5.59
CA SER A 927 40.63 10.10 5.95
C SER A 927 39.58 10.66 6.93
N ASP A 928 39.96 11.59 7.79
CA ASP A 928 39.11 12.18 8.83
C ASP A 928 38.36 13.45 8.37
N PHE A 929 38.52 13.85 7.10
CA PHE A 929 37.83 15.01 6.55
C PHE A 929 36.38 14.70 6.16
N ILE A 930 35.44 15.52 6.64
CA ILE A 930 34.01 15.41 6.32
C ILE A 930 33.75 16.09 4.98
N ALA A 931 33.55 15.30 3.92
CA ALA A 931 33.17 15.79 2.59
C ALA A 931 31.64 15.92 2.44
N GLY A 932 31.16 16.99 1.79
CA GLY A 932 29.75 17.18 1.45
C GLY A 932 29.21 18.59 1.76
N ASN A 933 27.97 18.86 1.35
CA ASN A 933 27.33 20.17 1.59
C ASN A 933 26.38 20.17 2.80
N ASP A 934 26.00 19.01 3.32
CA ASP A 934 24.89 18.86 4.28
C ASP A 934 25.21 19.30 5.70
N HIS A 935 26.49 19.32 6.09
CA HIS A 935 26.92 19.64 7.45
C HIS A 935 27.07 21.14 7.71
N TRP A 936 27.32 21.95 6.68
CA TRP A 936 27.54 23.40 6.84
C TRP A 936 26.37 24.25 6.33
N THR A 937 25.52 23.74 5.43
CA THR A 937 24.36 24.49 4.89
C THR A 937 23.16 24.58 5.84
N LYS A 938 23.18 23.88 6.99
CA LYS A 938 22.06 23.85 7.97
C LYS A 938 22.28 24.74 9.20
N GLY A 939 23.45 25.37 9.35
CA GLY A 939 23.79 26.29 10.43
C GLY A 939 23.82 27.76 10.00
N LEU A 940 24.01 28.68 10.96
CA LEU A 940 24.30 30.10 10.66
C LEU A 940 25.67 30.20 9.96
N LEU A 941 25.74 30.98 8.88
CA LEU A 941 26.97 31.17 8.11
C LEU A 941 28.07 31.78 8.99
N THR A 942 29.19 31.06 9.13
CA THR A 942 30.38 31.52 9.86
C THR A 942 31.40 32.02 8.84
N GLU A 943 31.85 33.27 8.95
CA GLU A 943 32.87 33.82 8.04
C GLU A 943 34.28 33.31 8.42
N ASN A 944 35.12 33.05 7.42
CA ASN A 944 36.54 32.78 7.64
C ASN A 944 37.31 34.10 7.87
N ASN A 945 38.45 34.02 8.56
CA ASN A 945 39.29 35.19 8.83
C ASN A 945 40.29 35.41 7.71
N VAL A 946 40.34 36.65 7.21
CA VAL A 946 41.35 37.12 6.26
C VAL A 946 42.37 37.96 7.02
N THR A 947 43.63 37.58 6.94
CA THR A 947 44.79 38.36 7.40
C THR A 947 45.00 39.49 6.40
N TYR A 948 44.64 40.73 6.80
CA TYR A 948 44.97 41.94 6.03
C TYR A 948 46.38 42.41 6.34
#